data_AF-A0AAP0BS19-F1
#
_entry.id   AF-A0AAP0BS19-F1
#
_cell.length_a   1.000
_cell.length_b   1.000
_cell.length_c   1.000
_cell.angle_alpha   90.00
_cell.angle_beta   90.00
_cell.angle_gamma   90.00
#
_symmetry.space_group_name_H-M   'P 1'
#
loop_
_entity.id
_entity.type
_entity.pdbx_description
1 polymer ?
#
loop_
_entity_poly.entity_id
_entity_poly.type
_entity_poly.pdbx_seq_one_letter_code
_entity_poly.pdbx_strand_id
1 'polypeptide(L)'
;MYQTYPSVIRLQIHLPDRHQVHFRSTDSLSNILTNERNSRTMLTEFFNINNSNQNHRGYFYTDFPKHYTWNTNSKTWHKRRRRQKVVARMYSVHPSEGERFYLRLLLNHIRAPRSFQHLLTTGTTLHPTFKTSAEHYGLLEQDNSLHTCMRDARSFQMPAALRSLFTTILLFCNPTNVRELWNDNYSAMTEDYVTSSSVNHVYIVNKLLREIDNILQQHSKSITQFDLPQMSQQFQNVTTSSTLIAEELLLPVSTIDLHSVSSLNERQSYIFHTITECARQGNGGMFFIDGPAGTGKTFLYKAIIAHLRHASHIVLATASSGIAATLLPGGNTAHLRFKIPIPIEPGSYCKFGKTSAMQELLQQCSAILWDEAPMSHKHIFEAVDRSFRDVLDTNLPFGGKLIIMGGDFRQIPPVVLNGTVSQIINASIVTSPLWLSVRLLSLTENMRAVNDQAFSEYLLRIGNGTEPTYADGMIHIPTSMVIPWDGDNSVSVLINNIFSNISSTTTTYDYWDNRALLSPLNEDVAYLNEKCLHAFPGEETVYYSFDSVDDDKFNLYPQEFLNTVSASNMPPHKLSLKKGAPIMLLRNLNPLSGLCNGSRLICRHFSKNLIEAEILTGQHKGKPVFLPRIPLKNTGDQHMPFELTRKQFPIRLSFALTINKSQVQTIQHVGLYLPSPVFTHGQLYVALSRGITSANIKVLAKNSAVPGHSGTYTQNIVYKDILSKVNIEVHRP
;
A
#
# COMPACT_ATOMS: atom_id res chain seq x y z
N MET A 1 42.66 13.61 -17.06
CA MET A 1 41.24 13.97 -16.81
C MET A 1 40.37 12.80 -17.24
N TYR A 2 39.92 11.98 -16.31
CA TYR A 2 38.92 10.94 -16.59
C TYR A 2 37.64 11.62 -17.09
N GLN A 3 37.29 11.43 -18.36
CA GLN A 3 36.01 11.88 -18.89
C GLN A 3 34.92 11.03 -18.25
N THR A 4 34.22 11.59 -17.27
CA THR A 4 33.01 10.99 -16.72
C THR A 4 31.97 10.88 -17.83
N TYR A 5 31.57 9.65 -18.16
CA TYR A 5 30.44 9.37 -19.04
C TYR A 5 29.24 8.97 -18.17
N PRO A 6 28.09 9.65 -18.29
CA PRO A 6 27.83 10.83 -19.12
C PRO A 6 28.47 12.11 -18.58
N SER A 7 28.68 13.10 -19.47
CA SER A 7 29.21 14.42 -19.10
C SER A 7 28.29 15.12 -18.10
N VAL A 8 28.87 15.65 -17.01
CA VAL A 8 28.15 16.35 -15.95
C VAL A 8 28.34 17.87 -16.09
N ILE A 9 27.24 18.61 -16.25
CA ILE A 9 27.25 20.09 -16.28
C ILE A 9 26.76 20.62 -14.94
N ARG A 10 27.53 21.51 -14.31
CA ARG A 10 27.12 22.18 -13.07
C ARG A 10 26.40 23.49 -13.38
N LEU A 11 25.15 23.60 -12.95
CA LEU A 11 24.30 24.76 -13.17
C LEU A 11 24.40 25.72 -11.99
N GLN A 12 24.73 26.98 -12.30
CA GLN A 12 24.83 28.05 -11.31
C GLN A 12 23.45 28.43 -10.77
N ILE A 13 23.40 28.74 -9.47
CA ILE A 13 22.23 29.28 -8.76
C ILE A 13 22.69 30.53 -8.00
N HIS A 14 21.95 31.62 -8.19
CA HIS A 14 22.15 32.87 -7.48
C HIS A 14 20.80 33.60 -7.35
N LEU A 15 20.68 34.42 -6.31
CA LEU A 15 19.54 35.34 -6.17
C LEU A 15 19.64 36.49 -7.21
N PRO A 16 18.56 37.26 -7.44
CA PRO A 16 18.61 38.48 -8.25
C PRO A 16 19.79 39.35 -7.83
N ASP A 17 20.60 39.76 -8.81
CA ASP A 17 21.78 40.63 -8.63
C ASP A 17 22.86 40.13 -7.67
N ARG A 18 22.83 38.84 -7.29
CA ARG A 18 23.84 38.20 -6.42
C ARG A 18 24.69 37.15 -7.14
N HIS A 19 24.90 37.29 -8.44
CA HIS A 19 25.77 36.40 -9.21
C HIS A 19 27.25 36.78 -9.01
N GLN A 20 28.14 35.78 -9.06
CA GLN A 20 29.58 36.03 -8.96
C GLN A 20 30.12 36.60 -10.26
N VAL A 21 30.89 37.68 -10.17
CA VAL A 21 31.63 38.28 -11.28
C VAL A 21 33.12 38.19 -10.97
N HIS A 22 33.89 37.64 -11.90
CA HIS A 22 35.35 37.60 -11.79
C HIS A 22 35.94 38.83 -12.46
N PHE A 23 36.81 39.53 -11.73
CA PHE A 23 37.54 40.70 -12.21
C PHE A 23 38.98 40.66 -11.69
N ARG A 24 39.87 41.40 -12.34
CA ARG A 24 41.26 41.57 -11.92
C ARG A 24 41.36 42.77 -10.97
N SER A 25 42.38 42.78 -10.10
CA SER A 25 42.60 43.89 -9.15
C SER A 25 42.79 45.26 -9.83
N THR A 26 43.13 45.26 -11.12
CA THR A 26 43.32 46.47 -11.95
C THR A 26 42.05 46.99 -12.62
N ASP A 27 40.94 46.24 -12.55
CA ASP A 27 39.72 46.58 -13.26
C ASP A 27 38.86 47.59 -12.46
N SER A 28 38.28 48.58 -13.15
CA SER A 28 37.36 49.54 -12.52
C SER A 28 36.01 48.89 -12.22
N LEU A 29 35.58 48.93 -10.94
CA LEU A 29 34.29 48.40 -10.49
C LEU A 29 33.10 49.01 -11.23
N SER A 30 33.16 50.30 -11.58
CA SER A 30 32.08 50.94 -12.35
C SER A 30 31.93 50.33 -13.74
N ASN A 31 33.04 50.11 -14.44
CA ASN A 31 33.05 49.48 -15.77
C ASN A 31 32.63 48.00 -15.74
N ILE A 32 32.88 47.31 -14.62
CA ILE A 32 32.44 45.92 -14.41
C ILE A 32 30.93 45.87 -14.22
N LEU A 33 30.36 46.78 -13.42
CA LEU A 33 28.92 46.81 -13.12
C LEU A 33 28.08 47.29 -14.32
N THR A 34 28.60 48.19 -15.16
CA THR A 34 27.89 48.66 -16.36
C THR A 34 27.99 47.71 -17.56
N ASN A 35 28.87 46.70 -17.51
CA ASN A 35 29.01 45.75 -18.61
C ASN A 35 27.87 44.70 -18.60
N GLU A 36 26.93 44.83 -19.53
CA GLU A 36 25.81 43.90 -19.71
C GLU A 36 26.24 42.43 -19.87
N ARG A 37 27.45 42.17 -20.35
CA ARG A 37 27.95 40.79 -20.47
C ARG A 37 28.11 40.14 -19.10
N ASN A 38 28.30 40.91 -18.03
CA ASN A 38 28.50 40.36 -16.68
C ASN A 38 27.20 39.85 -16.05
N SER A 39 26.04 40.45 -16.37
CA SER A 39 24.72 40.02 -15.90
C SER A 39 24.18 38.75 -16.58
N ARG A 40 24.80 38.34 -17.69
CA ARG A 40 24.48 37.08 -18.39
C ARG A 40 25.09 35.88 -17.66
N THR A 41 24.23 35.03 -17.12
CA THR A 41 24.57 33.77 -16.46
C THR A 41 23.80 32.63 -17.12
N MET A 42 24.16 31.39 -16.81
CA MET A 42 23.40 30.23 -17.27
C MET A 42 21.91 30.31 -16.90
N LEU A 43 21.60 30.89 -15.73
CA LEU A 43 20.25 31.00 -15.20
C LEU A 43 19.46 32.14 -15.85
N THR A 44 20.07 33.33 -16.00
CA THR A 44 19.38 34.47 -16.63
C THR A 44 19.15 34.24 -18.12
N GLU A 45 20.09 33.59 -18.81
CA GLU A 45 19.92 33.23 -20.22
C GLU A 45 18.95 32.07 -20.44
N PHE A 46 18.78 31.19 -19.44
CA PHE A 46 17.71 30.19 -19.45
C PHE A 46 16.33 30.86 -19.41
N PHE A 47 16.15 31.88 -18.55
CA PHE A 47 14.93 32.70 -18.53
C PHE A 47 14.71 33.44 -19.86
N ASN A 48 15.77 34.03 -20.44
CA ASN A 48 15.68 34.72 -21.72
C ASN A 48 15.19 33.79 -22.84
N ILE A 49 15.74 32.57 -22.97
CA ILE A 49 15.27 31.61 -23.98
C ILE A 49 13.79 31.24 -23.78
N ASN A 50 13.35 31.10 -22.53
CA ASN A 50 11.95 30.79 -22.21
C ASN A 50 11.01 31.98 -22.52
N ASN A 51 11.52 33.22 -22.58
CA ASN A 51 10.78 34.40 -23.05
C ASN A 51 10.73 34.49 -24.59
N SER A 52 11.82 34.17 -25.29
CA SER A 52 11.96 34.42 -26.73
C SER A 52 11.27 33.40 -27.65
N ASN A 53 10.87 32.23 -27.13
CA ASN A 53 10.37 31.13 -27.96
C ASN A 53 9.03 30.59 -27.45
N GLN A 54 7.95 30.86 -28.17
CA GLN A 54 6.60 30.34 -27.86
C GLN A 54 6.45 28.83 -28.12
N ASN A 55 7.36 28.20 -28.88
CA ASN A 55 7.28 26.79 -29.30
C ASN A 55 8.18 25.80 -28.53
N HIS A 56 8.77 26.19 -27.38
CA HIS A 56 9.57 25.24 -26.60
C HIS A 56 8.72 24.37 -25.69
N ARG A 57 9.00 23.06 -25.71
CA ARG A 57 8.60 22.13 -24.66
C ARG A 57 9.17 22.67 -23.34
N GLY A 58 8.32 22.96 -22.35
CA GLY A 58 8.76 23.54 -21.09
C GLY A 58 9.69 22.60 -20.33
N TYR A 59 11.00 22.90 -20.33
CA TYR A 59 12.01 22.12 -19.62
C TYR A 59 12.24 22.68 -18.20
N PHE A 60 12.60 21.79 -17.27
CA PHE A 60 13.20 22.20 -16.00
C PHE A 60 14.62 22.71 -16.24
N TYR A 61 15.13 23.54 -15.32
CA TYR A 61 16.50 24.06 -15.44
C TYR A 61 17.54 22.93 -15.49
N THR A 62 17.33 21.85 -14.73
CA THR A 62 18.17 20.63 -14.70
C THR A 62 18.05 19.76 -15.95
N ASP A 63 16.93 19.82 -16.67
CA ASP A 63 16.75 19.11 -17.94
C ASP A 63 17.28 19.91 -19.13
N PHE A 64 17.43 21.22 -18.98
CA PHE A 64 17.79 22.13 -20.06
C PHE A 64 19.09 21.73 -20.80
N PRO A 65 20.19 21.30 -20.13
CA PRO A 65 21.42 20.92 -20.81
C PRO A 65 21.35 19.60 -21.62
N LYS A 66 20.29 18.80 -21.44
CA LYS A 66 20.00 17.66 -22.33
C LYS A 66 19.65 18.15 -23.74
N HIS A 67 19.08 19.35 -23.85
CA HIS A 67 18.58 19.93 -25.10
C HIS A 67 19.43 21.10 -25.61
N TYR A 68 20.16 21.78 -24.72
CA TYR A 68 20.97 22.96 -25.02
C TYR A 68 22.43 22.79 -24.59
N THR A 69 23.33 23.56 -25.20
CA THR A 69 24.75 23.63 -24.86
C THR A 69 25.12 25.08 -24.55
N TRP A 70 25.80 25.31 -23.43
CA TRP A 70 26.25 26.63 -23.02
C TRP A 70 27.53 27.02 -23.76
N ASN A 71 27.56 28.20 -24.35
CA ASN A 71 28.76 28.80 -24.92
C ASN A 71 29.31 29.87 -23.97
N THR A 72 30.44 29.58 -23.33
CA THR A 72 31.08 30.46 -22.35
C THR A 72 31.56 31.77 -22.96
N ASN A 73 31.96 31.77 -24.23
CA ASN A 73 32.47 32.97 -24.90
C ASN A 73 31.34 33.95 -25.21
N SER A 74 30.25 33.48 -25.82
CA SER A 74 29.09 34.33 -26.11
C SER A 74 28.17 34.52 -24.91
N LYS A 75 28.34 33.74 -23.84
CA LYS A 75 27.41 33.62 -22.69
C LYS A 75 25.97 33.41 -23.16
N THR A 76 25.76 32.44 -24.04
CA THR A 76 24.44 32.10 -24.58
C THR A 76 24.25 30.59 -24.69
N TRP A 77 23.00 30.17 -24.66
CA TRP A 77 22.59 28.78 -24.88
C TRP A 77 22.27 28.52 -26.36
N HIS A 78 22.79 27.42 -26.90
CA HIS A 78 22.49 26.99 -28.27
C HIS A 78 21.84 25.60 -28.28
N LYS A 79 20.90 25.38 -29.21
CA LYS A 79 20.25 24.08 -29.36
C LYS A 79 21.31 23.01 -29.69
N ARG A 80 21.30 21.93 -28.93
CA ARG A 80 22.28 20.85 -29.05
C ARG A 80 22.07 20.12 -30.38
N ARG A 81 23.14 19.98 -31.17
CA ARG A 81 23.12 19.32 -32.48
C ARG A 81 23.39 17.80 -32.43
N ARG A 82 24.01 17.30 -31.35
CA ARG A 82 24.39 15.88 -31.17
C ARG A 82 23.66 15.25 -29.97
N ARG A 83 23.11 14.03 -30.12
CA ARG A 83 22.40 13.28 -29.06
C ARG A 83 23.37 12.64 -28.05
N GLN A 84 24.18 13.45 -27.36
CA GLN A 84 25.02 12.95 -26.26
C GLN A 84 24.24 12.95 -24.95
N LYS A 85 24.38 11.88 -24.14
CA LYS A 85 23.85 11.84 -22.77
C LYS A 85 24.63 12.84 -21.90
N VAL A 86 23.93 13.83 -21.36
CA VAL A 86 24.46 14.86 -20.46
C VAL A 86 23.56 14.91 -19.22
N VAL A 87 24.18 14.95 -18.05
CA VAL A 87 23.48 15.09 -16.77
C VAL A 87 23.79 16.48 -16.22
N ALA A 88 22.78 17.30 -16.00
CA ALA A 88 22.98 18.56 -15.30
C ALA A 88 22.77 18.37 -13.80
N ARG A 89 23.57 19.06 -12.99
CA ARG A 89 23.39 19.16 -11.55
C ARG A 89 23.47 20.62 -11.14
N MET A 90 22.46 21.11 -10.44
CA MET A 90 22.57 22.39 -9.75
C MET A 90 23.57 22.29 -8.59
N TYR A 91 24.24 23.39 -8.26
CA TYR A 91 25.04 23.45 -7.05
C TYR A 91 24.20 23.09 -5.83
N SER A 92 24.79 22.36 -4.88
CA SER A 92 24.15 22.11 -3.58
C SER A 92 24.02 23.44 -2.85
N VAL A 93 22.86 23.67 -2.25
CA VAL A 93 22.57 24.87 -1.45
C VAL A 93 21.99 24.36 -0.14
N HIS A 94 22.58 24.76 0.98
CA HIS A 94 22.14 24.30 2.30
C HIS A 94 20.83 25.03 2.71
N PRO A 95 19.90 24.40 3.45
CA PRO A 95 18.69 25.07 3.94
C PRO A 95 18.95 26.37 4.72
N SER A 96 20.08 26.45 5.43
CA SER A 96 20.51 27.69 6.13
C SER A 96 20.91 28.84 5.19
N GLU A 97 21.15 28.60 3.90
CA GLU A 97 21.37 29.66 2.89
C GLU A 97 20.05 30.36 2.49
N GLY A 98 18.92 30.00 3.12
CA GLY A 98 17.66 30.75 3.05
C GLY A 98 17.06 30.83 1.65
N GLU A 99 16.80 32.04 1.16
CA GLU A 99 16.14 32.31 -0.14
C GLU A 99 16.81 31.60 -1.34
N ARG A 100 18.12 31.38 -1.29
CA ARG A 100 18.83 30.66 -2.35
C ARG A 100 18.44 29.19 -2.41
N PHE A 101 18.18 28.57 -1.25
CA PHE A 101 17.69 27.19 -1.15
C PHE A 101 16.28 27.08 -1.74
N TYR A 102 15.39 28.01 -1.40
CA TYR A 102 14.03 28.02 -1.93
C TYR A 102 13.97 28.30 -3.44
N LEU A 103 14.83 29.18 -3.96
CA LEU A 103 14.99 29.38 -5.41
C LEU A 103 15.40 28.08 -6.11
N ARG A 104 16.37 27.35 -5.55
CA ARG A 104 16.80 26.04 -6.07
C ARG A 104 15.65 25.04 -6.08
N LEU A 105 14.85 25.01 -5.00
CA LEU A 105 13.67 24.14 -4.89
C LEU A 105 12.66 24.45 -6.00
N LEU A 106 12.36 25.73 -6.24
CA LEU A 106 11.44 26.17 -7.29
C LEU A 106 11.96 25.82 -8.70
N LEU A 107 13.25 26.00 -8.97
CA LEU A 107 13.87 25.67 -10.28
C LEU A 107 13.82 24.18 -10.64
N ASN A 108 13.73 23.31 -9.64
CA ASN A 108 13.55 21.86 -9.84
C ASN A 108 12.09 21.48 -10.17
N HIS A 109 11.12 22.30 -9.75
CA HIS A 109 9.69 21.94 -9.80
C HIS A 109 8.86 22.80 -10.76
N ILE A 110 9.39 23.92 -11.23
CA ILE A 110 8.72 24.82 -12.18
C ILE A 110 9.35 24.66 -13.58
N ARG A 111 8.51 24.35 -14.58
CA ARG A 111 8.92 24.24 -15.98
C ARG A 111 8.95 25.60 -16.65
N ALA A 112 9.97 25.82 -17.47
CA ALA A 112 10.16 27.04 -18.27
C ALA A 112 9.88 28.36 -17.51
N PRO A 113 10.46 28.57 -16.32
CA PRO A 113 10.37 29.87 -15.66
C PRO A 113 10.98 30.95 -16.56
N ARG A 114 10.38 32.13 -16.52
CA ARG A 114 10.63 33.24 -17.46
C ARG A 114 11.41 34.39 -16.83
N SER A 115 11.47 34.40 -15.51
CA SER A 115 12.19 35.38 -14.70
C SER A 115 12.20 34.89 -13.25
N PHE A 116 12.98 35.57 -12.41
CA PHE A 116 12.87 35.41 -10.96
C PHE A 116 11.47 35.73 -10.45
N GLN A 117 10.82 36.77 -11.00
CA GLN A 117 9.46 37.14 -10.64
C GLN A 117 8.45 36.05 -11.01
N HIS A 118 8.62 35.35 -12.13
CA HIS A 118 7.75 34.21 -12.49
C HIS A 118 7.87 33.09 -11.44
N LEU A 119 9.06 32.85 -10.87
CA LEU A 119 9.21 31.88 -9.78
C LEU A 119 8.57 32.33 -8.46
N LEU A 120 8.33 33.63 -8.29
CA LEU A 120 7.60 34.20 -7.15
C LEU A 120 6.08 34.24 -7.38
N THR A 121 5.59 33.95 -8.58
CA THR A 121 4.16 34.06 -8.92
C THR A 121 3.51 32.69 -9.02
N THR A 122 2.45 32.45 -8.24
CA THR A 122 1.60 31.27 -8.36
C THR A 122 0.21 31.68 -8.84
N GLY A 123 -0.22 31.21 -10.01
CA GLY A 123 -1.47 31.66 -10.60
C GLY A 123 -1.43 33.16 -10.88
N THR A 124 -2.29 33.92 -10.20
CA THR A 124 -2.34 35.40 -10.30
C THR A 124 -1.67 36.11 -9.11
N THR A 125 -1.17 35.38 -8.12
CA THR A 125 -0.65 35.95 -6.86
C THR A 125 0.88 36.02 -6.90
N LEU A 126 1.43 37.22 -6.69
CA LEU A 126 2.86 37.44 -6.49
C LEU A 126 3.21 37.31 -5.00
N HIS A 127 4.15 36.43 -4.68
CA HIS A 127 4.64 36.21 -3.32
C HIS A 127 5.86 37.07 -3.00
N PRO A 128 6.04 37.50 -1.74
CA PRO A 128 7.15 38.36 -1.34
C PRO A 128 8.52 37.67 -1.34
N THR A 129 8.56 36.35 -1.17
CA THR A 129 9.81 35.58 -1.06
C THR A 129 9.72 34.25 -1.81
N PHE A 130 10.87 33.68 -2.17
CA PHE A 130 10.93 32.35 -2.77
C PHE A 130 10.46 31.29 -1.77
N LYS A 131 10.65 31.51 -0.46
CA LYS A 131 10.07 30.65 0.59
C LYS A 131 8.55 30.58 0.49
N THR A 132 7.86 31.73 0.50
CA THR A 132 6.38 31.76 0.49
C THR A 132 5.81 31.27 -0.83
N SER A 133 6.49 31.54 -1.95
CA SER A 133 6.15 30.92 -3.24
C SER A 133 6.27 29.39 -3.17
N ALA A 134 7.38 28.86 -2.65
CA ALA A 134 7.58 27.41 -2.50
C ALA A 134 6.57 26.76 -1.54
N GLU A 135 6.19 27.44 -0.45
CA GLU A 135 5.09 27.02 0.45
C GLU A 135 3.76 26.96 -0.29
N HIS A 136 3.45 27.95 -1.13
CA HIS A 136 2.21 28.00 -1.89
C HIS A 136 2.15 26.95 -3.01
N TYR A 137 3.29 26.65 -3.64
CA TYR A 137 3.45 25.48 -4.52
C TYR A 137 3.41 24.12 -3.78
N GLY A 138 3.35 24.13 -2.45
CA GLY A 138 3.29 22.92 -1.63
C GLY A 138 4.61 22.14 -1.56
N LEU A 139 5.74 22.81 -1.81
CA LEU A 139 7.09 22.23 -1.79
C LEU A 139 7.73 22.28 -0.39
N LEU A 140 7.16 23.07 0.52
CA LEU A 140 7.57 23.18 1.92
C LEU A 140 6.42 22.84 2.85
N GLU A 141 6.74 22.18 3.96
CA GLU A 141 5.79 21.91 5.03
C GLU A 141 5.51 23.18 5.83
N GLN A 142 4.23 23.42 6.17
CA GLN A 142 3.82 24.51 7.04
C GLN A 142 3.84 24.06 8.52
N ASP A 143 4.28 24.94 9.41
CA ASP A 143 4.37 24.66 10.85
C ASP A 143 3.03 24.25 11.49
N ASN A 144 1.90 24.67 10.91
CA ASN A 144 0.54 24.36 11.38
C ASN A 144 -0.20 23.32 10.51
N SER A 145 0.52 22.50 9.75
CA SER A 145 -0.06 21.55 8.78
C SER A 145 -1.12 20.62 9.39
N LEU A 146 -0.91 20.14 10.61
CA LEU A 146 -1.83 19.26 11.34
C LEU A 146 -3.12 19.96 11.80
N HIS A 147 -3.02 21.19 12.31
CA HIS A 147 -4.20 21.97 12.69
C HIS A 147 -5.04 22.33 11.45
N THR A 148 -4.39 22.68 10.33
CA THR A 148 -5.08 22.91 9.06
C THR A 148 -5.73 21.63 8.55
N CYS A 149 -5.07 20.46 8.64
CA CYS A 149 -5.66 19.18 8.29
C CYS A 149 -6.94 18.87 9.09
N MET A 150 -6.92 19.08 10.41
CA MET A 150 -8.11 18.87 11.25
C MET A 150 -9.22 19.88 10.94
N ARG A 151 -8.87 21.15 10.69
CA ARG A 151 -9.83 22.20 10.32
C ARG A 151 -10.52 21.89 8.99
N ASP A 152 -9.78 21.44 7.99
CA ASP A 152 -10.33 21.01 6.71
C ASP A 152 -11.30 19.83 6.92
N ALA A 153 -10.94 18.86 7.75
CA ALA A 153 -11.76 17.69 8.03
C ALA A 153 -13.07 18.03 8.76
N ARG A 154 -13.04 19.03 9.65
CA ARG A 154 -14.24 19.51 10.37
C ARG A 154 -15.31 20.06 9.43
N SER A 155 -14.92 20.62 8.29
CA SER A 155 -15.88 21.19 7.32
C SER A 155 -16.85 20.15 6.75
N PHE A 156 -16.49 18.86 6.80
CA PHE A 156 -17.32 17.75 6.32
C PHE A 156 -18.35 17.25 7.34
N GLN A 157 -18.29 17.69 8.61
CA GLN A 157 -19.23 17.28 9.66
C GLN A 157 -19.38 15.75 9.81
N MET A 158 -18.24 15.05 9.88
CA MET A 158 -18.20 13.58 10.04
C MET A 158 -17.46 13.20 11.34
N PRO A 159 -18.11 13.23 12.52
CA PRO A 159 -17.43 13.06 13.81
C PRO A 159 -16.69 11.74 13.98
N ALA A 160 -17.25 10.61 13.50
CA ALA A 160 -16.59 9.31 13.54
C ALA A 160 -15.29 9.26 12.69
N ALA A 161 -15.32 9.85 11.49
CA ALA A 161 -14.14 9.94 10.63
C ALA A 161 -13.10 10.91 11.22
N LEU A 162 -13.55 12.00 11.85
CA LEU A 162 -12.69 12.97 12.54
C LEU A 162 -11.95 12.35 13.72
N ARG A 163 -12.62 11.49 14.51
CA ARG A 163 -11.98 10.72 15.59
C ARG A 163 -10.89 9.78 15.05
N SER A 164 -11.18 9.07 13.96
CA SER A 164 -10.17 8.22 13.31
C SER A 164 -8.99 9.02 12.74
N LEU A 165 -9.23 10.22 12.21
CA LEU A 165 -8.18 11.14 11.75
C LEU A 165 -7.32 11.62 12.91
N PHE A 166 -7.94 12.08 14.00
CA PHE A 166 -7.26 12.51 15.21
C PHE A 166 -6.35 11.42 15.75
N THR A 167 -6.85 10.18 15.89
CA THR A 167 -6.02 9.06 16.34
C THR A 167 -4.88 8.75 15.36
N THR A 168 -5.10 8.85 14.05
CA THR A 168 -4.05 8.68 13.03
C THR A 168 -2.94 9.72 13.20
N ILE A 169 -3.30 10.98 13.48
CA ILE A 169 -2.34 12.06 13.75
C ILE A 169 -1.52 11.75 15.01
N LEU A 170 -2.15 11.32 16.10
CA LEU A 170 -1.44 10.91 17.32
C LEU A 170 -0.46 9.76 17.07
N LEU A 171 -0.89 8.76 16.27
CA LEU A 171 -0.10 7.56 16.03
C LEU A 171 1.16 7.82 15.21
N PHE A 172 1.02 8.62 14.15
CA PHE A 172 2.03 8.69 13.09
C PHE A 172 2.67 10.06 12.91
N CYS A 173 2.02 11.16 13.31
CA CYS A 173 2.50 12.50 12.99
C CYS A 173 3.32 13.18 14.08
N ASN A 174 3.39 12.60 15.30
CA ASN A 174 4.08 13.17 16.46
C ASN A 174 3.75 14.66 16.69
N PRO A 175 2.47 15.03 16.92
CA PRO A 175 2.08 16.41 17.14
C PRO A 175 2.78 17.01 18.37
N THR A 176 3.19 18.28 18.27
CA THR A 176 3.91 18.99 19.32
C THR A 176 3.03 19.42 20.50
N ASN A 177 1.77 19.79 20.25
CA ASN A 177 0.81 20.19 21.29
C ASN A 177 -0.50 19.38 21.19
N VAL A 178 -0.50 18.18 21.79
CA VAL A 178 -1.66 17.27 21.77
C VAL A 178 -2.88 17.88 22.48
N ARG A 179 -2.68 18.59 23.59
CA ARG A 179 -3.77 19.16 24.40
C ARG A 179 -4.55 20.22 23.64
N GLU A 180 -3.85 21.12 22.98
CA GLU A 180 -4.47 22.15 22.13
C GLU A 180 -5.23 21.50 20.96
N LEU A 181 -4.60 20.55 20.27
CA LEU A 181 -5.26 19.82 19.18
C LEU A 181 -6.53 19.08 19.65
N TRP A 182 -6.53 18.52 20.85
CA TRP A 182 -7.72 17.95 21.47
C TRP A 182 -8.80 19.01 21.71
N ASN A 183 -8.46 20.11 22.41
CA ASN A 183 -9.41 21.15 22.78
C ASN A 183 -10.07 21.78 21.55
N ASP A 184 -9.30 22.06 20.50
CA ASP A 184 -9.76 22.66 19.25
C ASP A 184 -10.79 21.79 18.52
N ASN A 185 -10.70 20.47 18.67
CA ASN A 185 -11.47 19.50 17.88
C ASN A 185 -12.49 18.71 18.70
N TYR A 186 -12.50 18.84 20.03
CA TYR A 186 -13.37 18.08 20.94
C TYR A 186 -14.86 18.22 20.61
N SER A 187 -15.33 19.44 20.36
CA SER A 187 -16.75 19.69 20.04
C SER A 187 -17.17 19.03 18.73
N ALA A 188 -16.31 19.06 17.71
CA ALA A 188 -16.58 18.43 16.42
C ALA A 188 -16.48 16.90 16.47
N MET A 189 -15.64 16.34 17.35
CA MET A 189 -15.52 14.88 17.52
C MET A 189 -16.68 14.26 18.30
N THR A 190 -17.46 15.05 19.04
CA THR A 190 -18.55 14.58 19.91
C THR A 190 -19.94 15.00 19.42
N GLU A 191 -20.02 15.66 18.26
CA GLU A 191 -21.27 16.20 17.69
C GLU A 191 -22.34 15.12 17.43
N ASP A 192 -21.93 13.87 17.16
CA ASP A 192 -22.83 12.74 16.92
C ASP A 192 -23.31 12.04 18.21
N TYR A 193 -22.90 12.51 19.39
CA TYR A 193 -23.34 11.92 20.65
C TYR A 193 -24.71 12.47 21.06
N VAL A 194 -25.65 11.57 21.33
CA VAL A 194 -26.98 11.93 21.84
C VAL A 194 -26.85 12.59 23.20
N THR A 195 -27.14 13.88 23.27
CA THR A 195 -27.25 14.66 24.49
C THR A 195 -28.71 14.71 24.94
N SER A 196 -29.12 13.82 25.85
CA SER A 196 -30.29 14.13 26.69
C SER A 196 -29.92 15.26 27.66
N SER A 197 -30.90 16.00 28.15
CA SER A 197 -30.75 17.13 29.10
C SER A 197 -30.09 16.79 30.45
N SER A 198 -29.60 15.55 30.61
CA SER A 198 -28.96 15.00 31.80
C SER A 198 -27.60 14.31 31.53
N VAL A 199 -27.02 14.45 30.32
CA VAL A 199 -25.73 13.80 30.00
C VAL A 199 -24.56 14.57 30.63
N ASN A 200 -23.86 13.90 31.56
CA ASN A 200 -22.67 14.42 32.23
C ASN A 200 -21.51 14.58 31.22
N HIS A 201 -20.87 15.75 31.17
CA HIS A 201 -19.67 16.02 30.37
C HIS A 201 -18.59 14.94 30.55
N VAL A 202 -18.46 14.40 31.76
CA VAL A 202 -17.53 13.30 32.09
C VAL A 202 -17.81 12.04 31.26
N TYR A 203 -19.09 11.71 31.02
CA TYR A 203 -19.47 10.55 30.22
C TYR A 203 -19.04 10.69 28.76
N ILE A 204 -19.27 11.87 28.16
CA ILE A 204 -18.89 12.16 26.77
C ILE A 204 -17.37 12.06 26.59
N VAL A 205 -16.61 12.68 27.49
CA VAL A 205 -15.14 12.61 27.48
C VAL A 205 -14.67 11.17 27.58
N ASN A 206 -15.19 10.39 28.53
CA ASN A 206 -14.80 8.99 28.70
C ASN A 206 -15.16 8.13 27.48
N LYS A 207 -16.35 8.35 26.88
CA LYS A 207 -16.77 7.64 25.66
C LYS A 207 -15.82 7.93 24.50
N LEU A 208 -15.50 9.20 24.27
CA LEU A 208 -14.56 9.62 23.23
C LEU A 208 -13.15 9.02 23.45
N LEU A 209 -12.64 9.09 24.67
CA LEU A 209 -11.35 8.52 25.03
C LEU A 209 -11.30 7.01 24.79
N ARG A 210 -12.36 6.27 25.13
CA ARG A 210 -12.45 4.82 24.88
C ARG A 210 -12.40 4.49 23.38
N GLU A 211 -13.13 5.24 22.55
CA GLU A 211 -13.09 5.02 21.10
C GLU A 211 -11.71 5.31 20.49
N ILE A 212 -11.03 6.35 20.98
CA ILE A 212 -9.64 6.65 20.58
C ILE A 212 -8.69 5.55 21.08
N ASP A 213 -8.82 5.11 22.32
CA ASP A 213 -7.97 4.06 22.89
C ASP A 213 -8.13 2.73 22.12
N ASN A 214 -9.34 2.37 21.70
CA ASN A 214 -9.59 1.19 20.87
C ASN A 214 -8.80 1.21 19.54
N ILE A 215 -8.63 2.39 18.93
CA ILE A 215 -7.82 2.55 17.72
C ILE A 215 -6.32 2.54 18.07
N LEU A 216 -5.91 3.19 19.16
CA LEU A 216 -4.51 3.20 19.63
C LEU A 216 -4.00 1.80 19.98
N GLN A 217 -4.83 0.98 20.62
CA GLN A 217 -4.50 -0.39 21.03
C GLN A 217 -4.21 -1.30 19.84
N GLN A 218 -4.83 -1.07 18.68
CA GLN A 218 -4.49 -1.77 17.43
C GLN A 218 -3.03 -1.51 16.99
N HIS A 219 -2.39 -0.47 17.52
CA HIS A 219 -0.98 -0.13 17.29
C HIS A 219 -0.12 -0.32 18.54
N SER A 220 -0.60 -1.08 19.53
CA SER A 220 0.06 -1.28 20.83
C SER A 220 0.38 0.01 21.58
N LYS A 221 -0.41 1.08 21.35
CA LYS A 221 -0.37 2.33 22.12
C LYS A 221 -1.63 2.46 22.98
N SER A 222 -1.61 3.41 23.91
CA SER A 222 -2.77 3.76 24.74
C SER A 222 -2.85 5.26 24.93
N ILE A 223 -4.04 5.77 25.27
CA ILE A 223 -4.28 7.20 25.56
C ILE A 223 -3.36 7.75 26.65
N THR A 224 -2.86 6.91 27.57
CA THR A 224 -1.96 7.31 28.66
C THR A 224 -0.59 7.77 28.18
N GLN A 225 -0.23 7.46 26.94
CA GLN A 225 1.04 7.87 26.32
C GLN A 225 0.97 9.27 25.69
N PHE A 226 -0.20 9.91 25.72
CA PHE A 226 -0.45 11.20 25.10
C PHE A 226 -1.02 12.18 26.13
N ASP A 227 -0.80 13.49 25.93
CA ASP A 227 -1.36 14.54 26.79
C ASP A 227 -2.87 14.76 26.51
N LEU A 228 -3.67 13.75 26.84
CA LEU A 228 -5.13 13.71 26.72
C LEU A 228 -5.79 13.81 28.11
N PRO A 229 -7.09 14.13 28.21
CA PRO A 229 -7.79 14.07 29.49
C PRO A 229 -7.73 12.65 30.09
N GLN A 230 -7.71 12.54 31.42
CA GLN A 230 -7.73 11.24 32.08
C GLN A 230 -9.14 10.67 32.15
N MET A 231 -9.27 9.35 31.91
CA MET A 231 -10.52 8.64 32.16
C MET A 231 -10.79 8.56 33.67
N SER A 232 -11.99 8.94 34.11
CA SER A 232 -12.37 8.92 35.53
C SER A 232 -12.43 7.49 36.11
N GLN A 233 -12.00 7.32 37.37
CA GLN A 233 -11.82 6.02 38.05
C GLN A 233 -13.10 5.15 38.10
N GLN A 234 -14.29 5.75 38.07
CA GLN A 234 -15.56 5.01 38.06
C GLN A 234 -15.75 4.10 36.83
N PHE A 235 -14.97 4.29 35.76
CA PHE A 235 -14.98 3.43 34.55
C PHE A 235 -13.67 2.67 34.31
N GLN A 236 -12.64 2.86 35.14
CA GLN A 236 -11.38 2.11 35.05
C GLN A 236 -11.54 0.65 35.54
N ASN A 237 -12.55 0.36 36.35
CA ASN A 237 -12.79 -0.95 36.96
C ASN A 237 -13.47 -1.99 36.05
N VAL A 238 -13.69 -1.69 34.76
CA VAL A 238 -13.94 -2.76 33.78
C VAL A 238 -12.57 -3.32 33.38
N THR A 239 -12.12 -4.30 34.16
CA THR A 239 -10.86 -5.02 34.02
C THR A 239 -10.65 -5.40 32.55
N THR A 240 -9.50 -5.07 31.96
CA THR A 240 -9.12 -5.40 30.57
C THR A 240 -9.15 -6.91 30.26
N SER A 241 -9.11 -7.76 31.30
CA SER A 241 -9.36 -9.20 31.22
C SER A 241 -10.78 -9.53 30.76
N SER A 242 -11.78 -8.80 31.26
CA SER A 242 -13.18 -8.94 30.84
C SER A 242 -13.45 -8.35 29.45
N THR A 243 -12.64 -7.39 28.97
CA THR A 243 -12.93 -6.69 27.70
C THR A 243 -12.64 -7.53 26.47
N LEU A 244 -11.50 -8.24 26.36
CA LEU A 244 -11.22 -9.04 25.16
C LEU A 244 -12.22 -10.19 24.97
N ILE A 245 -12.59 -10.86 26.06
CA ILE A 245 -13.59 -11.92 26.05
C ILE A 245 -14.98 -11.34 25.73
N ALA A 246 -15.37 -10.24 26.41
CA ALA A 246 -16.64 -9.57 26.13
C ALA A 246 -16.71 -9.06 24.69
N GLU A 247 -15.63 -8.49 24.14
CA GLU A 247 -15.54 -8.02 22.76
C GLU A 247 -15.81 -9.16 21.78
N GLU A 248 -15.20 -10.34 21.97
CA GLU A 248 -15.44 -11.50 21.11
C GLU A 248 -16.86 -12.06 21.24
N LEU A 249 -17.43 -12.06 22.46
CA LEU A 249 -18.80 -12.52 22.72
C LEU A 249 -19.87 -11.53 22.21
N LEU A 250 -19.53 -10.24 22.11
CA LEU A 250 -20.41 -9.18 21.60
C LEU A 250 -20.36 -9.04 20.07
N LEU A 251 -19.45 -9.77 19.38
CA LEU A 251 -19.39 -9.73 17.93
C LEU A 251 -20.72 -10.21 17.33
N PRO A 252 -21.34 -9.42 16.42
CA PRO A 252 -22.62 -9.77 15.85
C PRO A 252 -22.51 -11.06 15.02
N VAL A 253 -23.48 -11.96 15.20
CA VAL A 253 -23.64 -13.13 14.34
C VAL A 253 -24.45 -12.72 13.12
N SER A 254 -23.81 -12.81 11.94
CA SER A 254 -24.47 -12.56 10.66
C SER A 254 -25.51 -13.64 10.39
N THR A 255 -26.79 -13.24 10.31
CA THR A 255 -27.89 -14.16 9.98
C THR A 255 -27.72 -14.75 8.59
N ILE A 256 -27.21 -13.97 7.63
CA ILE A 256 -26.89 -14.42 6.27
C ILE A 256 -25.86 -15.55 6.31
N ASP A 257 -24.77 -15.38 7.07
CA ASP A 257 -23.73 -16.39 7.17
C ASP A 257 -24.21 -17.63 7.95
N LEU A 258 -25.11 -17.46 8.92
CA LEU A 258 -25.73 -18.60 9.63
C LEU A 258 -26.63 -19.42 8.70
N HIS A 259 -27.46 -18.76 7.88
CA HIS A 259 -28.31 -19.42 6.89
C HIS A 259 -27.53 -20.03 5.74
N SER A 260 -26.30 -19.55 5.47
CA SER A 260 -25.45 -20.08 4.40
C SER A 260 -25.08 -21.55 4.55
N VAL A 261 -25.22 -22.11 5.76
CA VAL A 261 -24.98 -23.54 6.03
C VAL A 261 -25.85 -24.45 5.16
N SER A 262 -27.09 -24.03 4.83
CA SER A 262 -28.00 -24.81 3.99
C SER A 262 -27.66 -24.81 2.50
N SER A 263 -26.76 -23.90 2.05
CA SER A 263 -26.33 -23.78 0.66
C SER A 263 -24.89 -24.23 0.43
N LEU A 264 -24.26 -24.85 1.43
CA LEU A 264 -22.96 -25.51 1.28
C LEU A 264 -23.09 -26.70 0.32
N ASN A 265 -22.12 -26.86 -0.59
CA ASN A 265 -22.02 -28.09 -1.38
C ASN A 265 -21.58 -29.29 -0.52
N GLU A 266 -21.60 -30.49 -1.08
CA GLU A 266 -21.31 -31.74 -0.36
C GLU A 266 -19.96 -31.70 0.36
N ARG A 267 -18.90 -31.24 -0.33
CA ARG A 267 -17.55 -31.16 0.24
C ARG A 267 -17.44 -30.08 1.32
N GLN A 268 -18.03 -28.91 1.12
CA GLN A 268 -18.08 -27.85 2.13
C GLN A 268 -18.87 -28.30 3.36
N SER A 269 -19.99 -28.99 3.19
CA SER A 269 -20.81 -29.54 4.27
C SER A 269 -20.04 -30.58 5.09
N TYR A 270 -19.35 -31.52 4.43
CA TYR A 270 -18.47 -32.48 5.12
C TYR A 270 -17.40 -31.81 5.99
N ILE A 271 -16.71 -30.80 5.44
CA ILE A 271 -15.68 -30.05 6.16
C ILE A 271 -16.29 -29.27 7.33
N PHE A 272 -17.41 -28.59 7.08
CA PHE A 272 -18.17 -27.86 8.09
C PHE A 272 -18.49 -28.77 9.27
N HIS A 273 -19.15 -29.90 9.04
CA HIS A 273 -19.53 -30.84 10.11
C HIS A 273 -18.32 -31.42 10.85
N THR A 274 -17.26 -31.78 10.12
CA THR A 274 -16.02 -32.29 10.73
C THR A 274 -15.42 -31.29 11.72
N ILE A 275 -15.37 -30.01 11.34
CA ILE A 275 -14.77 -28.95 12.16
C ILE A 275 -15.69 -28.57 13.32
N THR A 276 -16.98 -28.37 13.08
CA THR A 276 -17.92 -27.95 14.12
C THR A 276 -18.10 -29.02 15.17
N GLU A 277 -18.09 -30.30 14.79
CA GLU A 277 -18.17 -31.40 15.75
C GLU A 277 -16.90 -31.50 16.60
N CYS A 278 -15.72 -31.32 16.01
CA CYS A 278 -14.46 -31.26 16.76
C CYS A 278 -14.47 -30.13 17.80
N ALA A 279 -14.94 -28.94 17.40
CA ALA A 279 -15.08 -27.79 18.29
C ALA A 279 -16.07 -28.06 19.43
N ARG A 280 -17.23 -28.65 19.12
CA ARG A 280 -18.28 -28.97 20.10
C ARG A 280 -17.82 -29.99 21.14
N GLN A 281 -17.01 -30.97 20.74
CA GLN A 281 -16.44 -31.97 21.64
C GLN A 281 -15.31 -31.41 22.53
N GLY A 282 -14.86 -30.17 22.29
CA GLY A 282 -13.70 -29.61 22.99
C GLY A 282 -12.38 -30.27 22.59
N ASN A 283 -12.37 -30.99 21.46
CA ASN A 283 -11.17 -31.65 20.96
C ASN A 283 -10.27 -30.63 20.25
N GLY A 284 -9.00 -30.61 20.64
CA GLY A 284 -7.96 -29.92 19.90
C GLY A 284 -7.70 -30.59 18.55
N GLY A 285 -6.88 -29.96 17.71
CA GLY A 285 -6.49 -30.53 16.43
C GLY A 285 -6.03 -29.47 15.46
N MET A 286 -5.32 -29.90 14.41
CA MET A 286 -4.87 -29.03 13.34
C MET A 286 -5.48 -29.47 12.03
N PHE A 287 -6.27 -28.61 11.42
CA PHE A 287 -6.86 -28.83 10.11
C PHE A 287 -6.29 -27.84 9.11
N PHE A 288 -6.11 -28.29 7.87
CA PHE A 288 -5.84 -27.40 6.74
C PHE A 288 -6.88 -27.59 5.66
N ILE A 289 -7.58 -26.53 5.31
CA ILE A 289 -8.54 -26.50 4.21
C ILE A 289 -7.79 -26.08 2.93
N ASP A 290 -7.37 -27.05 2.13
CA ASP A 290 -6.83 -26.79 0.78
C ASP A 290 -7.99 -26.54 -0.17
N GLY A 291 -7.98 -25.37 -0.79
CA GLY A 291 -8.97 -25.06 -1.81
C GLY A 291 -8.33 -24.19 -2.87
N PRO A 292 -8.36 -24.58 -4.15
CA PRO A 292 -8.03 -23.70 -5.25
C PRO A 292 -8.78 -22.35 -5.18
N ALA A 293 -8.28 -21.35 -5.90
CA ALA A 293 -8.99 -20.09 -6.05
C ALA A 293 -10.41 -20.30 -6.62
N GLY A 294 -11.40 -19.74 -5.94
CA GLY A 294 -12.81 -19.81 -6.36
C GLY A 294 -13.62 -20.95 -5.74
N THR A 295 -13.06 -21.83 -4.90
CA THR A 295 -13.81 -22.95 -4.30
C THR A 295 -14.69 -22.60 -3.09
N GLY A 296 -14.84 -21.31 -2.77
CA GLY A 296 -15.71 -20.87 -1.68
C GLY A 296 -15.13 -20.99 -0.27
N LYS A 297 -13.79 -21.06 -0.11
CA LYS A 297 -13.12 -21.09 1.21
C LYS A 297 -13.67 -20.06 2.21
N THR A 298 -13.68 -18.78 1.83
CA THR A 298 -14.18 -17.69 2.68
C THR A 298 -15.67 -17.84 3.02
N PHE A 299 -16.48 -18.38 2.11
CA PHE A 299 -17.89 -18.67 2.34
C PHE A 299 -18.06 -19.74 3.43
N LEU A 300 -17.28 -20.82 3.33
CA LEU A 300 -17.22 -21.87 4.35
C LEU A 300 -16.72 -21.35 5.70
N TYR A 301 -15.66 -20.52 5.73
CA TYR A 301 -15.15 -19.94 6.98
C TYR A 301 -16.20 -19.09 7.68
N LYS A 302 -16.95 -18.27 6.94
CA LYS A 302 -18.05 -17.46 7.49
C LYS A 302 -19.14 -18.32 8.10
N ALA A 303 -19.53 -19.40 7.42
CA ALA A 303 -20.50 -20.36 7.93
C ALA A 303 -20.03 -21.00 9.25
N ILE A 304 -18.78 -21.47 9.31
CA ILE A 304 -18.18 -22.07 10.51
C ILE A 304 -18.16 -21.06 11.67
N ILE A 305 -17.67 -19.84 11.42
CA ILE A 305 -17.58 -18.78 12.44
C ILE A 305 -18.97 -18.42 12.96
N ALA A 306 -19.95 -18.21 12.07
CA ALA A 306 -21.31 -17.84 12.44
C ALA A 306 -21.99 -18.94 13.27
N HIS A 307 -21.85 -20.21 12.87
CA HIS A 307 -22.43 -21.34 13.58
C HIS A 307 -21.86 -21.52 14.99
N LEU A 308 -20.53 -21.47 15.13
CA LEU A 308 -19.87 -21.61 16.42
C LEU A 308 -20.19 -20.45 17.36
N ARG A 309 -20.19 -19.21 16.86
CA ARG A 309 -20.56 -18.03 17.66
C ARG A 309 -22.03 -18.03 18.07
N HIS A 310 -22.94 -18.52 17.21
CA HIS A 310 -24.34 -18.71 17.57
C HIS A 310 -24.51 -19.70 18.74
N ALA A 311 -23.61 -20.68 18.85
CA ALA A 311 -23.54 -21.60 19.98
C ALA A 311 -22.70 -21.06 21.16
N SER A 312 -22.45 -19.74 21.22
CA SER A 312 -21.69 -19.04 22.26
C SER A 312 -20.22 -19.48 22.41
N HIS A 313 -19.64 -20.10 21.38
CA HIS A 313 -18.21 -20.38 21.34
C HIS A 313 -17.40 -19.14 20.95
N ILE A 314 -16.25 -18.96 21.60
CA ILE A 314 -15.26 -17.95 21.21
C ILE A 314 -14.43 -18.49 20.05
N VAL A 315 -14.51 -17.82 18.91
CA VAL A 315 -13.75 -18.15 17.69
C VAL A 315 -12.87 -16.98 17.29
N LEU A 316 -11.55 -17.20 17.31
CA LEU A 316 -10.58 -16.18 16.89
C LEU A 316 -10.36 -16.29 15.38
N ALA A 317 -10.98 -15.37 14.63
CA ALA A 317 -10.77 -15.26 13.19
C ALA A 317 -9.48 -14.47 12.90
N THR A 318 -8.54 -15.11 12.23
CA THR A 318 -7.26 -14.51 11.84
C THR A 318 -6.95 -14.73 10.37
N ALA A 319 -6.11 -13.87 9.81
CA ALA A 319 -5.56 -14.05 8.48
C ALA A 319 -4.11 -13.55 8.38
N SER A 320 -3.40 -14.01 7.34
CA SER A 320 -2.01 -13.61 7.08
C SER A 320 -1.87 -12.16 6.57
N SER A 321 -2.93 -11.58 6.00
CA SER A 321 -2.94 -10.21 5.46
C SER A 321 -4.12 -9.39 5.98
N GLY A 322 -3.98 -8.06 5.97
CA GLY A 322 -5.03 -7.14 6.42
C GLY A 322 -6.31 -7.26 5.60
N ILE A 323 -6.20 -7.31 4.26
CA ILE A 323 -7.36 -7.47 3.38
C ILE A 323 -8.10 -8.78 3.68
N ALA A 324 -7.38 -9.91 3.78
CA ALA A 324 -8.01 -11.20 4.08
C ALA A 324 -8.71 -11.17 5.46
N ALA A 325 -8.11 -10.52 6.45
CA ALA A 325 -8.73 -10.37 7.77
C ALA A 325 -10.07 -9.62 7.70
N THR A 326 -10.18 -8.56 6.88
CA THR A 326 -11.44 -7.81 6.71
C THR A 326 -12.57 -8.60 6.04
N LEU A 327 -12.26 -9.75 5.41
CA LEU A 327 -13.28 -10.63 4.83
C LEU A 327 -13.94 -11.52 5.89
N LEU A 328 -13.28 -11.72 7.04
CA LEU A 328 -13.75 -12.56 8.13
C LEU A 328 -14.49 -11.71 9.19
N PRO A 329 -15.64 -12.17 9.72
CA PRO A 329 -16.35 -11.45 10.78
C PRO A 329 -15.49 -11.30 12.04
N GLY A 330 -15.16 -10.06 12.44
CA GLY A 330 -14.26 -9.78 13.57
C GLY A 330 -12.81 -10.21 13.34
N GLY A 331 -12.40 -10.35 12.07
CA GLY A 331 -11.08 -10.86 11.70
C GLY A 331 -9.95 -9.87 11.96
N ASN A 332 -8.84 -10.37 12.51
CA ASN A 332 -7.59 -9.63 12.69
C ASN A 332 -6.45 -10.25 11.86
N THR A 333 -5.41 -9.48 11.56
CA THR A 333 -4.17 -10.13 11.13
C THR A 333 -3.60 -10.97 12.27
N ALA A 334 -3.02 -12.13 11.97
CA ALA A 334 -2.41 -12.98 12.97
C ALA A 334 -1.30 -12.24 13.75
N HIS A 335 -0.54 -11.39 13.07
CA HIS A 335 0.46 -10.52 13.69
C HIS A 335 -0.12 -9.62 14.77
N LEU A 336 -1.27 -8.99 14.50
CA LEU A 336 -1.96 -8.15 15.47
C LEU A 336 -2.55 -8.97 16.61
N ARG A 337 -3.30 -10.03 16.29
CA ARG A 337 -4.02 -10.85 17.27
C ARG A 337 -3.06 -11.49 18.26
N PHE A 338 -1.98 -12.08 17.77
CA PHE A 338 -1.02 -12.82 18.59
C PHE A 338 0.22 -11.99 18.92
N LYS A 339 0.28 -10.69 18.60
CA LYS A 339 1.45 -9.84 18.90
C LYS A 339 2.77 -10.46 18.42
N ILE A 340 2.77 -10.98 17.20
CA ILE A 340 3.91 -11.70 16.60
C ILE A 340 5.03 -10.68 16.32
N PRO A 341 6.29 -10.96 16.70
CA PRO A 341 7.40 -10.03 16.47
C PRO A 341 7.72 -9.86 14.97
N ILE A 342 8.18 -8.66 14.63
CA ILE A 342 8.72 -8.30 13.32
C ILE A 342 10.06 -7.60 13.58
N PRO A 343 11.22 -8.13 13.13
CA PRO A 343 11.38 -9.35 12.32
C PRO A 343 11.06 -10.64 13.10
N ILE A 344 10.79 -11.72 12.36
CA ILE A 344 10.54 -13.06 12.91
C ILE A 344 11.76 -13.94 12.68
N GLU A 345 12.26 -14.56 13.74
CA GLU A 345 13.45 -15.42 13.71
C GLU A 345 13.14 -16.84 14.22
N PRO A 346 13.95 -17.85 13.85
CA PRO A 346 13.86 -19.18 14.47
C PRO A 346 13.89 -19.06 16.01
N GLY A 347 12.95 -19.70 16.70
CA GLY A 347 12.88 -19.66 18.17
C GLY A 347 12.14 -18.44 18.76
N SER A 348 11.67 -17.49 17.94
CA SER A 348 10.89 -16.34 18.41
C SER A 348 9.65 -16.73 19.23
N TYR A 349 9.23 -15.86 20.14
CA TYR A 349 7.96 -15.94 20.88
C TYR A 349 7.09 -14.73 20.58
N CYS A 350 5.78 -14.90 20.67
CA CYS A 350 4.81 -13.82 20.65
C CYS A 350 4.94 -12.91 21.87
N LYS A 351 4.61 -11.63 21.74
CA LYS A 351 4.76 -10.62 22.80
C LYS A 351 3.57 -10.60 23.79
N PHE A 352 3.24 -11.74 24.38
CA PHE A 352 2.29 -11.89 25.49
C PHE A 352 2.71 -13.05 26.42
N GLY A 353 2.23 -13.09 27.67
CA GLY A 353 2.71 -14.04 28.70
C GLY A 353 1.63 -14.65 29.60
N LYS A 354 2.06 -15.43 30.60
CA LYS A 354 1.29 -16.29 31.54
C LYS A 354 0.33 -15.59 32.52
N THR A 355 0.09 -14.29 32.36
CA THR A 355 -0.88 -13.50 33.13
C THR A 355 -1.54 -12.42 32.28
N SER A 356 -1.56 -12.62 30.96
CA SER A 356 -2.09 -11.64 30.02
C SER A 356 -3.55 -11.92 29.68
N ALA A 357 -4.32 -10.88 29.35
CA ALA A 357 -5.69 -11.05 28.84
C ALA A 357 -5.76 -11.97 27.60
N MET A 358 -4.66 -12.09 26.84
CA MET A 358 -4.55 -13.04 25.73
C MET A 358 -4.55 -14.49 26.21
N GLN A 359 -3.87 -14.81 27.32
CA GLN A 359 -3.89 -16.16 27.88
C GLN A 359 -5.31 -16.55 28.32
N GLU A 360 -6.01 -15.67 29.04
CA GLU A 360 -7.40 -15.92 29.47
C GLU A 360 -8.33 -16.12 28.27
N LEU A 361 -8.20 -15.27 27.25
CA LEU A 361 -8.93 -15.42 26.00
C LEU A 361 -8.62 -16.76 25.33
N LEU A 362 -7.35 -17.16 25.28
CA LEU A 362 -6.95 -18.45 24.72
C LEU A 362 -7.52 -19.61 25.52
N GLN A 363 -7.58 -19.54 26.86
CA GLN A 363 -8.19 -20.59 27.68
C GLN A 363 -9.66 -20.84 27.29
N GLN A 364 -10.44 -19.79 27.09
CA GLN A 364 -11.86 -19.89 26.70
C GLN A 364 -12.09 -20.09 25.19
N CYS A 365 -11.08 -19.81 24.36
CA CYS A 365 -11.15 -19.98 22.92
C CYS A 365 -11.41 -21.44 22.55
N SER A 366 -12.45 -21.66 21.74
CA SER A 366 -12.85 -22.98 21.23
C SER A 366 -12.18 -23.31 19.90
N ALA A 367 -11.97 -22.31 19.04
CA ALA A 367 -11.36 -22.51 17.72
C ALA A 367 -10.62 -21.26 17.22
N ILE A 368 -9.55 -21.47 16.46
CA ILE A 368 -8.77 -20.40 15.83
C ILE A 368 -8.73 -20.67 14.34
N LEU A 369 -9.26 -19.74 13.55
CA LEU A 369 -9.24 -19.80 12.10
C LEU A 369 -8.10 -18.92 11.55
N TRP A 370 -7.34 -19.43 10.60
CA TRP A 370 -6.22 -18.72 9.98
C TRP A 370 -6.30 -18.82 8.45
N ASP A 371 -6.80 -17.76 7.82
CA ASP A 371 -6.90 -17.66 6.36
C ASP A 371 -5.60 -17.17 5.71
N GLU A 372 -5.39 -17.60 4.45
CA GLU A 372 -4.20 -17.35 3.64
C GLU A 372 -2.90 -17.81 4.32
N ALA A 373 -2.97 -18.92 5.07
CA ALA A 373 -1.83 -19.48 5.78
C ALA A 373 -0.58 -19.74 4.89
N PRO A 374 -0.70 -20.20 3.63
CA PRO A 374 0.46 -20.39 2.75
C PRO A 374 1.29 -19.14 2.46
N MET A 375 0.75 -17.94 2.67
CA MET A 375 1.49 -16.69 2.47
C MET A 375 2.46 -16.35 3.61
N SER A 376 2.34 -17.03 4.76
CA SER A 376 3.10 -16.73 5.98
C SER A 376 4.34 -17.63 6.13
N HIS A 377 5.44 -17.02 6.57
CA HIS A 377 6.67 -17.76 6.89
C HIS A 377 6.42 -18.76 8.03
N LYS A 378 6.96 -19.99 7.95
CA LYS A 378 6.74 -21.05 8.95
C LYS A 378 7.02 -20.64 10.39
N HIS A 379 8.07 -19.85 10.61
CA HIS A 379 8.45 -19.32 11.93
C HIS A 379 7.34 -18.50 12.62
N ILE A 380 6.41 -17.93 11.85
CA ILE A 380 5.23 -17.25 12.40
C ILE A 380 4.36 -18.28 13.14
N PHE A 381 4.04 -19.40 12.50
CA PHE A 381 3.23 -20.47 13.09
C PHE A 381 3.97 -21.11 14.27
N GLU A 382 5.26 -21.38 14.12
CA GLU A 382 6.09 -21.96 15.17
C GLU A 382 6.23 -21.05 16.40
N ALA A 383 6.26 -19.73 16.21
CA ALA A 383 6.29 -18.77 17.32
C ALA A 383 4.94 -18.70 18.05
N VAL A 384 3.82 -18.76 17.32
CA VAL A 384 2.48 -18.82 17.92
C VAL A 384 2.31 -20.12 18.70
N ASP A 385 2.68 -21.26 18.11
CA ASP A 385 2.63 -22.57 18.75
C ASP A 385 3.47 -22.61 20.04
N ARG A 386 4.75 -22.17 19.98
CA ARG A 386 5.61 -22.07 21.18
C ARG A 386 4.99 -21.21 22.26
N SER A 387 4.45 -20.04 21.91
CA SER A 387 3.80 -19.15 22.87
C SER A 387 2.54 -19.76 23.47
N PHE A 388 1.72 -20.47 22.69
CA PHE A 388 0.51 -21.12 23.21
C PHE A 388 0.84 -22.26 24.16
N ARG A 389 1.83 -23.09 23.80
CA ARG A 389 2.35 -24.15 24.66
C ARG A 389 2.86 -23.62 25.99
N ASP A 390 3.59 -22.50 25.94
CA ASP A 390 4.03 -21.81 27.15
C ASP A 390 2.85 -21.29 27.97
N VAL A 391 1.97 -20.44 27.41
CA VAL A 391 0.92 -19.79 28.22
C VAL A 391 -0.20 -20.72 28.70
N LEU A 392 -0.45 -21.82 28.01
CA LEU A 392 -1.44 -22.85 28.38
C LEU A 392 -0.81 -24.03 29.13
N ASP A 393 0.50 -23.99 29.38
CA ASP A 393 1.25 -24.99 30.17
C ASP A 393 1.06 -26.43 29.66
N THR A 394 1.17 -26.63 28.35
CA THR A 394 0.99 -27.94 27.70
C THR A 394 1.95 -28.12 26.54
N ASN A 395 2.34 -29.37 26.28
CA ASN A 395 3.20 -29.74 25.16
C ASN A 395 2.43 -30.03 23.87
N LEU A 396 1.10 -30.02 23.90
CA LEU A 396 0.27 -30.24 22.72
C LEU A 396 0.46 -29.10 21.70
N PRO A 397 0.47 -29.38 20.39
CA PRO A 397 0.54 -28.35 19.35
C PRO A 397 -0.50 -27.25 19.59
N PHE A 398 -0.06 -26.00 19.46
CA PHE A 398 -0.85 -24.79 19.72
C PHE A 398 -1.58 -24.80 21.07
N GLY A 399 -0.95 -25.36 22.10
CA GLY A 399 -1.53 -25.41 23.43
C GLY A 399 -2.79 -26.29 23.51
N GLY A 400 -2.94 -27.27 22.61
CA GLY A 400 -4.11 -28.14 22.54
C GLY A 400 -5.35 -27.50 21.91
N LYS A 401 -5.22 -26.32 21.29
CA LYS A 401 -6.34 -25.62 20.65
C LYS A 401 -6.70 -26.21 19.29
N LEU A 402 -7.95 -26.04 18.88
CA LEU A 402 -8.41 -26.35 17.54
C LEU A 402 -7.95 -25.24 16.58
N ILE A 403 -7.02 -25.58 15.69
CA ILE A 403 -6.47 -24.70 14.67
C ILE A 403 -7.02 -25.09 13.31
N ILE A 404 -7.69 -24.15 12.63
CA ILE A 404 -8.25 -24.31 11.29
C ILE A 404 -7.49 -23.36 10.37
N MET A 405 -6.49 -23.88 9.67
CA MET A 405 -5.79 -23.14 8.64
C MET A 405 -6.49 -23.32 7.30
N GLY A 406 -6.30 -22.38 6.38
CA GLY A 406 -6.63 -22.64 4.99
C GLY A 406 -6.00 -21.63 4.05
N GLY A 407 -6.15 -21.93 2.77
CA GLY A 407 -5.50 -21.19 1.70
C GLY A 407 -5.32 -22.06 0.47
N ASP A 408 -4.34 -21.68 -0.36
CA ASP A 408 -4.05 -22.36 -1.61
C ASP A 408 -2.55 -22.34 -1.89
N PHE A 409 -1.91 -23.50 -1.84
CA PHE A 409 -0.46 -23.63 -2.08
C PHE A 409 -0.07 -23.42 -3.54
N ARG A 410 -1.03 -23.30 -4.46
CA ARG A 410 -0.79 -22.94 -5.87
C ARG A 410 -0.58 -21.44 -6.03
N GLN A 411 -0.85 -20.65 -4.99
CA GLN A 411 -0.62 -19.21 -4.98
C GLN A 411 0.81 -18.87 -4.53
N ILE A 412 1.09 -17.57 -4.44
CA ILE A 412 2.43 -17.06 -4.15
C ILE A 412 2.81 -17.44 -2.70
N PRO A 413 4.02 -18.02 -2.47
CA PRO A 413 4.49 -18.46 -1.16
C PRO A 413 4.99 -17.27 -0.32
N PRO A 414 5.54 -17.50 0.89
CA PRO A 414 6.07 -16.42 1.71
C PRO A 414 7.22 -15.69 0.99
N VAL A 415 7.24 -14.36 1.12
CA VAL A 415 8.28 -13.52 0.51
C VAL A 415 9.58 -13.66 1.31
N VAL A 416 10.61 -14.23 0.69
CA VAL A 416 11.98 -14.28 1.22
C VAL A 416 12.84 -13.33 0.39
N LEU A 417 13.25 -12.21 0.98
CA LEU A 417 14.08 -11.21 0.29
C LEU A 417 15.41 -11.82 -0.14
N ASN A 418 15.75 -11.68 -1.43
CA ASN A 418 16.95 -12.28 -2.05
C ASN A 418 17.06 -13.79 -1.85
N GLY A 419 15.94 -14.46 -1.55
CA GLY A 419 15.91 -15.90 -1.31
C GLY A 419 16.02 -16.70 -2.60
N THR A 420 16.81 -17.76 -2.56
CA THR A 420 16.78 -18.82 -3.57
C THR A 420 15.45 -19.58 -3.52
N VAL A 421 15.11 -20.31 -4.59
CA VAL A 421 13.93 -21.19 -4.63
C VAL A 421 13.88 -22.13 -3.42
N SER A 422 15.02 -22.75 -3.07
CA SER A 422 15.11 -23.65 -1.90
C SER A 422 14.83 -22.93 -0.58
N GLN A 423 15.26 -21.69 -0.41
CA GLN A 423 14.97 -20.91 0.80
C GLN A 423 13.50 -20.52 0.88
N ILE A 424 12.87 -20.18 -0.24
CA ILE A 424 11.43 -19.90 -0.31
C ILE A 424 10.61 -21.15 0.04
N ILE A 425 10.97 -22.32 -0.50
CA ILE A 425 10.31 -23.58 -0.16
C ILE A 425 10.48 -23.89 1.34
N ASN A 426 11.70 -23.73 1.88
CA ASN A 426 11.97 -23.92 3.30
C ASN A 426 11.24 -22.92 4.22
N ALA A 427 10.85 -21.75 3.70
CA ALA A 427 10.03 -20.79 4.44
C ALA A 427 8.55 -21.22 4.54
N SER A 428 8.08 -22.15 3.70
CA SER A 428 6.68 -22.59 3.69
C SER A 428 6.32 -23.48 4.90
N ILE A 429 5.08 -23.38 5.37
CA ILE A 429 4.56 -24.14 6.50
C ILE A 429 4.62 -25.66 6.30
N VAL A 430 4.55 -26.14 5.04
CA VAL A 430 4.67 -27.58 4.69
C VAL A 430 6.05 -28.17 5.00
N THR A 431 7.01 -27.34 5.40
CA THR A 431 8.35 -27.75 5.85
C THR A 431 8.54 -27.59 7.36
N SER A 432 7.50 -27.17 8.08
CA SER A 432 7.51 -27.09 9.54
C SER A 432 7.21 -28.47 10.15
N PRO A 433 7.81 -28.84 11.29
CA PRO A 433 7.42 -30.03 12.04
C PRO A 433 5.93 -30.07 12.41
N LEU A 434 5.31 -28.89 12.57
CA LEU A 434 3.89 -28.75 12.85
C LEU A 434 2.99 -29.33 11.75
N TRP A 435 3.49 -29.41 10.51
CA TRP A 435 2.72 -29.92 9.38
C TRP A 435 2.35 -31.39 9.55
N LEU A 436 3.19 -32.19 10.24
CA LEU A 436 2.95 -33.62 10.49
C LEU A 436 1.69 -33.90 11.31
N SER A 437 1.17 -32.88 12.02
CA SER A 437 -0.05 -32.98 12.83
C SER A 437 -1.30 -32.47 12.10
N VAL A 438 -1.16 -32.03 10.84
CA VAL A 438 -2.24 -31.41 10.06
C VAL A 438 -3.10 -32.48 9.39
N ARG A 439 -4.41 -32.40 9.63
CA ARG A 439 -5.41 -33.12 8.83
C ARG A 439 -5.85 -32.28 7.65
N LEU A 440 -5.52 -32.75 6.45
CA LEU A 440 -5.87 -32.06 5.20
C LEU A 440 -7.34 -32.31 4.82
N LEU A 441 -8.04 -31.24 4.46
CA LEU A 441 -9.40 -31.25 3.95
C LEU A 441 -9.45 -30.48 2.63
N SER A 442 -9.84 -31.12 1.53
CA SER A 442 -9.75 -30.52 0.19
C SER A 442 -11.11 -30.10 -0.37
N LEU A 443 -11.18 -28.87 -0.88
CA LEU A 443 -12.28 -28.37 -1.70
C LEU A 443 -11.91 -28.51 -3.18
N THR A 444 -12.79 -29.11 -3.98
CA THR A 444 -12.50 -29.44 -5.39
C THR A 444 -13.37 -28.66 -6.38
N GLU A 445 -14.59 -28.29 -6.01
CA GLU A 445 -15.54 -27.60 -6.88
C GLU A 445 -15.25 -26.10 -6.99
N ASN A 446 -15.04 -25.60 -8.21
CA ASN A 446 -14.84 -24.18 -8.45
C ASN A 446 -16.20 -23.45 -8.51
N MET A 447 -16.53 -22.72 -7.45
CA MET A 447 -17.78 -21.97 -7.31
C MET A 447 -17.76 -20.60 -8.01
N ARG A 448 -16.57 -20.10 -8.39
CA ARG A 448 -16.41 -18.78 -9.03
C ARG A 448 -16.58 -18.85 -10.54
N ALA A 449 -15.97 -19.85 -11.18
CA ALA A 449 -15.98 -20.05 -12.63
C ALA A 449 -16.93 -21.17 -13.06
N VAL A 450 -18.04 -21.39 -12.33
CA VAL A 450 -19.03 -22.46 -12.59
C VAL A 450 -19.55 -22.39 -14.03
N ASN A 451 -19.73 -21.17 -14.55
CA ASN A 451 -20.28 -20.93 -15.89
C ASN A 451 -19.22 -21.04 -17.01
N ASP A 452 -17.95 -21.31 -16.69
CA ASP A 452 -16.84 -21.46 -17.65
C ASP A 452 -15.91 -22.60 -17.20
N GLN A 453 -16.42 -23.83 -17.30
CA GLN A 453 -15.71 -25.03 -16.85
C GLN A 453 -14.34 -25.18 -17.53
N ALA A 454 -14.25 -24.94 -18.84
CA ALA A 454 -13.00 -25.01 -19.59
C ALA A 454 -11.93 -24.05 -19.02
N PHE A 455 -12.34 -22.83 -18.66
CA PHE A 455 -11.46 -21.87 -17.99
C PHE A 455 -11.05 -22.33 -16.59
N SER A 456 -11.99 -22.88 -15.81
CA SER A 456 -11.69 -23.41 -14.46
C SER A 456 -10.66 -24.55 -14.49
N GLU A 457 -10.76 -25.45 -15.46
CA GLU A 457 -9.83 -26.56 -15.66
C GLU A 457 -8.46 -26.06 -16.13
N TYR A 458 -8.45 -25.08 -17.04
CA TYR A 458 -7.23 -24.39 -17.45
C TYR A 458 -6.52 -23.76 -16.24
N LEU A 459 -7.23 -23.00 -15.38
CA LEU A 459 -6.65 -22.43 -14.16
C LEU A 459 -6.03 -23.50 -13.26
N LEU A 460 -6.70 -24.64 -13.07
CA LEU A 460 -6.16 -25.74 -12.27
C LEU A 460 -4.88 -26.32 -12.89
N ARG A 461 -4.82 -26.49 -14.21
CA ARG A 461 -3.60 -26.96 -14.89
C ARG A 461 -2.45 -25.96 -14.76
N ILE A 462 -2.74 -24.66 -14.82
CA ILE A 462 -1.76 -23.60 -14.56
C ILE A 462 -1.23 -23.69 -13.13
N GLY A 463 -2.11 -23.73 -12.13
CA GLY A 463 -1.73 -23.76 -10.71
C GLY A 463 -0.99 -25.04 -10.30
N ASN A 464 -1.34 -26.18 -10.90
CA ASN A 464 -0.68 -27.46 -10.64
C ASN A 464 0.59 -27.66 -11.49
N GLY A 465 0.86 -26.79 -12.47
CA GLY A 465 2.00 -26.93 -13.38
C GLY A 465 1.90 -28.14 -14.30
N THR A 466 0.67 -28.48 -14.72
CA THR A 466 0.36 -29.60 -15.63
C THR A 466 -0.09 -29.13 -17.02
N GLU A 467 -0.21 -27.83 -17.25
CA GLU A 467 -0.45 -27.27 -18.58
C GLU A 467 0.72 -27.60 -19.53
N PRO A 468 0.47 -28.04 -20.78
CA PRO A 468 1.53 -28.33 -21.73
C PRO A 468 2.50 -27.17 -21.92
N THR A 469 3.78 -27.45 -21.75
CA THR A 469 4.86 -26.48 -21.89
C THR A 469 5.57 -26.64 -23.23
N TYR A 470 6.02 -25.52 -23.77
CA TYR A 470 6.86 -25.39 -24.95
C TYR A 470 8.29 -25.03 -24.52
N ALA A 471 9.08 -24.44 -25.41
CA ALA A 471 10.44 -23.99 -25.11
C ALA A 471 10.51 -23.17 -23.80
N ASP A 472 11.54 -23.43 -23.00
CA ASP A 472 11.84 -22.73 -21.75
C ASP A 472 10.69 -22.70 -20.71
N GLY A 473 9.85 -23.73 -20.70
CA GLY A 473 8.74 -23.84 -19.73
C GLY A 473 7.61 -22.85 -19.97
N MET A 474 7.54 -22.26 -21.17
CA MET A 474 6.46 -21.36 -21.56
C MET A 474 5.19 -22.13 -21.88
N ILE A 475 4.05 -21.56 -21.54
CA ILE A 475 2.72 -22.10 -21.84
C ILE A 475 2.03 -21.24 -22.90
N HIS A 476 1.08 -21.83 -23.62
CA HIS A 476 0.26 -21.09 -24.58
C HIS A 476 -0.93 -20.42 -23.88
N ILE A 477 -1.13 -19.12 -24.13
CA ILE A 477 -2.28 -18.37 -23.61
C ILE A 477 -3.46 -18.54 -24.58
N PRO A 478 -4.65 -18.96 -24.12
CA PRO A 478 -5.84 -19.03 -24.96
C PRO A 478 -6.11 -17.74 -25.74
N THR A 479 -6.35 -17.87 -27.04
CA THR A 479 -6.48 -16.74 -27.98
C THR A 479 -7.61 -15.77 -27.61
N SER A 480 -8.69 -16.26 -26.97
CA SER A 480 -9.80 -15.43 -26.49
C SER A 480 -9.40 -14.40 -25.42
N MET A 481 -8.30 -14.65 -24.71
CA MET A 481 -7.76 -13.75 -23.68
C MET A 481 -6.70 -12.80 -24.25
N VAL A 482 -6.13 -13.08 -25.42
CA VAL A 482 -4.94 -12.36 -25.91
C VAL A 482 -5.32 -11.01 -26.53
N ILE A 483 -4.57 -9.97 -26.17
CA ILE A 483 -4.45 -8.74 -26.95
C ILE A 483 -3.11 -8.80 -27.70
N PRO A 484 -3.11 -8.75 -29.04
CA PRO A 484 -1.88 -8.77 -29.83
C PRO A 484 -0.95 -7.62 -29.46
N TRP A 485 0.35 -7.88 -29.44
CA TRP A 485 1.35 -6.85 -29.20
C TRP A 485 1.66 -6.08 -30.49
N ASP A 486 1.31 -4.80 -30.48
CA ASP A 486 1.58 -3.77 -31.50
C ASP A 486 2.08 -2.49 -30.81
N GLY A 487 3.14 -2.63 -30.00
CA GLY A 487 3.77 -1.51 -29.28
C GLY A 487 2.86 -0.83 -28.25
N ASP A 488 3.16 0.44 -27.96
CA ASP A 488 2.49 1.24 -26.92
C ASP A 488 0.98 1.39 -27.16
N ASN A 489 0.50 1.32 -28.41
CA ASN A 489 -0.92 1.39 -28.72
C ASN A 489 -1.70 0.23 -28.07
N SER A 490 -1.08 -0.95 -27.98
CA SER A 490 -1.72 -2.12 -27.39
C SER A 490 -1.98 -1.97 -25.89
N VAL A 491 -1.18 -1.16 -25.19
CA VAL A 491 -1.41 -0.81 -23.79
C VAL A 491 -2.70 0.00 -23.67
N SER A 492 -2.92 0.97 -24.55
CA SER A 492 -4.18 1.73 -24.60
C SER A 492 -5.37 0.83 -24.93
N VAL A 493 -5.21 -0.15 -25.82
CA VAL A 493 -6.24 -1.15 -26.12
C VAL A 493 -6.57 -2.00 -24.89
N LEU A 494 -5.56 -2.44 -24.13
CA LEU A 494 -5.75 -3.17 -22.87
C LEU A 494 -6.52 -2.30 -21.86
N ILE A 495 -6.10 -1.05 -21.67
CA ILE A 495 -6.78 -0.10 -20.77
C ILE A 495 -8.24 0.06 -21.18
N ASN A 496 -8.54 0.25 -22.47
CA ASN A 496 -9.90 0.45 -22.95
C ASN A 496 -10.77 -0.83 -22.87
N ASN A 497 -10.18 -2.01 -23.01
CA ASN A 497 -10.91 -3.27 -22.80
C ASN A 497 -11.34 -3.46 -21.35
N ILE A 498 -10.48 -3.08 -20.40
CA ILE A 498 -10.78 -3.23 -18.97
C ILE A 498 -11.58 -2.05 -18.45
N PHE A 499 -11.27 -0.84 -18.89
CA PHE A 499 -11.90 0.39 -18.46
C PHE A 499 -12.54 1.13 -19.65
N SER A 500 -13.57 0.53 -20.26
CA SER A 500 -14.26 1.08 -21.43
C SER A 500 -14.78 2.51 -21.25
N ASN A 501 -15.10 2.90 -20.01
CA ASN A 501 -15.62 4.22 -19.65
C ASN A 501 -14.63 5.05 -18.81
N ILE A 502 -13.32 4.85 -18.96
CA ILE A 502 -12.30 5.54 -18.14
C ILE A 502 -12.39 7.07 -18.24
N SER A 503 -12.82 7.60 -19.39
CA SER A 503 -12.98 9.03 -19.64
C SER A 503 -14.34 9.59 -19.21
N SER A 504 -15.26 8.75 -18.75
CA SER A 504 -16.61 9.17 -18.35
C SER A 504 -16.63 9.71 -16.93
N THR A 505 -17.41 10.78 -16.70
CA THR A 505 -17.66 11.34 -15.37
C THR A 505 -18.76 10.59 -14.58
N THR A 506 -19.46 9.63 -15.20
CA THR A 506 -20.63 8.94 -14.65
C THR A 506 -20.36 7.51 -14.16
N THR A 507 -19.13 7.18 -13.77
CA THR A 507 -18.80 5.84 -13.28
C THR A 507 -19.28 5.61 -11.84
N THR A 508 -19.94 4.47 -11.59
CA THR A 508 -20.40 4.04 -10.26
C THR A 508 -19.28 3.38 -9.44
N TYR A 509 -19.49 3.17 -8.13
CA TYR A 509 -18.55 2.45 -7.27
C TYR A 509 -18.20 1.05 -7.79
N ASP A 510 -19.23 0.30 -8.20
CA ASP A 510 -19.09 -1.08 -8.64
C ASP A 510 -18.21 -1.21 -9.88
N TYR A 511 -18.13 -0.16 -10.70
CA TYR A 511 -17.26 -0.13 -11.85
C TYR A 511 -15.78 -0.20 -11.44
N TRP A 512 -15.36 0.56 -10.43
CA TRP A 512 -13.97 0.60 -9.98
C TRP A 512 -13.59 -0.59 -9.09
N ASP A 513 -14.55 -1.10 -8.33
CA ASP A 513 -14.38 -2.28 -7.46
C ASP A 513 -14.02 -3.52 -8.31
N ASN A 514 -14.77 -3.76 -9.38
CA ASN A 514 -14.71 -5.00 -10.14
C ASN A 514 -13.66 -5.05 -11.27
N ARG A 515 -12.82 -4.01 -11.41
CA ARG A 515 -11.88 -3.85 -12.53
C ARG A 515 -10.49 -3.48 -12.04
N ALA A 516 -9.46 -4.14 -12.58
CA ALA A 516 -8.07 -3.75 -12.35
C ALA A 516 -7.14 -4.23 -13.46
N LEU A 517 -6.02 -3.53 -13.61
CA LEU A 517 -4.87 -4.02 -14.36
C LEU A 517 -3.87 -4.67 -13.40
N LEU A 518 -3.25 -5.76 -13.82
CA LEU A 518 -2.25 -6.48 -13.04
C LEU A 518 -0.94 -6.54 -13.81
N SER A 519 0.17 -6.39 -13.10
CA SER A 519 1.52 -6.58 -13.64
C SER A 519 2.47 -7.17 -12.58
N PRO A 520 3.54 -7.89 -12.93
CA PRO A 520 4.46 -8.47 -11.96
C PRO A 520 5.25 -7.41 -11.16
N LEU A 521 5.70 -6.31 -11.80
CA LEU A 521 6.64 -5.36 -11.20
C LEU A 521 5.97 -4.03 -10.80
N ASN A 522 6.50 -3.38 -9.76
CA ASN A 522 5.98 -2.07 -9.30
C ASN A 522 6.18 -0.96 -10.34
N GLU A 523 7.25 -1.00 -11.12
CA GLU A 523 7.54 0.00 -12.16
C GLU A 523 6.49 -0.03 -13.28
N ASP A 524 6.12 -1.23 -13.74
CA ASP A 524 5.07 -1.41 -14.75
C ASP A 524 3.70 -0.98 -14.22
N VAL A 525 3.42 -1.24 -12.94
CA VAL A 525 2.21 -0.76 -12.27
C VAL A 525 2.18 0.76 -12.19
N ALA A 526 3.31 1.42 -11.92
CA ALA A 526 3.40 2.87 -11.93
C ALA A 526 3.14 3.43 -13.34
N TYR A 527 3.75 2.83 -14.37
CA TYR A 527 3.53 3.19 -15.78
C TYR A 527 2.05 3.07 -16.19
N LEU A 528 1.39 1.95 -15.86
CA LEU A 528 -0.03 1.76 -16.17
C LEU A 528 -0.91 2.76 -15.43
N ASN A 529 -0.65 3.00 -14.14
CA ASN A 529 -1.42 3.97 -13.36
C ASN A 529 -1.27 5.40 -13.92
N GLU A 530 -0.08 5.80 -14.37
CA GLU A 530 0.15 7.10 -15.01
C GLU A 530 -0.65 7.22 -16.32
N LYS A 531 -0.62 6.18 -17.17
CA LYS A 531 -1.41 6.13 -18.41
C LYS A 531 -2.92 6.23 -18.14
N CYS A 532 -3.41 5.48 -17.14
CA CYS A 532 -4.81 5.52 -16.73
C CYS A 532 -5.20 6.91 -16.20
N LEU A 533 -4.39 7.52 -15.33
CA LEU A 533 -4.66 8.86 -14.79
C LEU A 533 -4.69 9.93 -15.89
N HIS A 534 -3.80 9.82 -16.88
CA HIS A 534 -3.79 10.75 -18.02
C HIS A 534 -5.10 10.67 -18.83
N ALA A 535 -5.63 9.46 -19.04
CA ALA A 535 -6.92 9.24 -19.71
C ALA A 535 -8.14 9.60 -18.83
N PHE A 536 -7.97 9.63 -17.51
CA PHE A 536 -9.03 9.90 -16.54
C PHE A 536 -9.48 11.37 -16.59
N PRO A 537 -10.79 11.68 -16.47
CA PRO A 537 -11.28 13.04 -16.58
C PRO A 537 -10.96 13.88 -15.33
N GLY A 538 -10.99 15.20 -15.48
CA GLY A 538 -10.79 16.15 -14.37
C GLY A 538 -9.38 16.73 -14.27
N GLU A 539 -9.28 17.77 -13.45
CA GLU A 539 -8.03 18.50 -13.17
C GLU A 539 -7.08 17.63 -12.32
N GLU A 540 -5.80 17.60 -12.70
CA GLU A 540 -4.76 16.90 -11.96
C GLU A 540 -4.22 17.77 -10.81
N THR A 541 -4.28 17.25 -9.59
CA THR A 541 -3.61 17.83 -8.43
C THR A 541 -2.35 17.03 -8.12
N VAL A 542 -1.23 17.73 -7.93
CA VAL A 542 0.07 17.12 -7.64
C VAL A 542 0.51 17.43 -6.21
N TYR A 543 0.91 16.39 -5.49
CA TYR A 543 1.44 16.48 -4.13
C TYR A 543 2.88 15.98 -4.09
N TYR A 544 3.81 16.85 -3.69
CA TYR A 544 5.20 16.47 -3.44
C TYR A 544 5.39 16.04 -1.98
N SER A 545 6.25 15.05 -1.75
CA SER A 545 6.59 14.58 -0.42
C SER A 545 7.64 15.47 0.26
N PHE A 546 7.70 15.40 1.58
CA PHE A 546 8.77 16.01 2.37
C PHE A 546 9.72 14.92 2.84
N ASP A 547 10.93 14.91 2.29
CA ASP A 547 11.91 13.87 2.50
C ASP A 547 13.05 14.38 3.39
N SER A 548 13.39 13.61 4.42
CA SER A 548 14.49 13.88 5.35
C SER A 548 15.25 12.60 5.67
N VAL A 549 16.53 12.76 6.02
CA VAL A 549 17.37 11.67 6.52
C VAL A 549 17.67 11.93 7.98
N ASP A 550 17.46 10.93 8.83
CA ASP A 550 17.80 11.03 10.25
C ASP A 550 19.33 11.12 10.41
N ASP A 551 19.81 12.01 11.27
CA ASP A 551 21.23 12.23 11.57
C ASP A 551 22.16 12.64 10.40
N ASP A 552 21.63 13.17 9.29
CA ASP A 552 22.45 13.74 8.21
C ASP A 552 23.04 15.13 8.55
N LYS A 553 23.89 15.18 9.58
CA LYS A 553 24.52 16.42 10.11
C LYS A 553 25.37 17.15 9.06
N PHE A 554 25.81 16.44 8.02
CA PHE A 554 26.68 16.97 6.97
C PHE A 554 25.94 17.19 5.63
N ASN A 555 24.62 16.96 5.57
CA ASN A 555 23.81 17.04 4.34
C ASN A 555 24.44 16.28 3.17
N LEU A 556 24.91 15.06 3.44
CA LEU A 556 25.56 14.19 2.46
C LEU A 556 24.61 13.77 1.34
N TYR A 557 23.30 13.80 1.61
CA TYR A 557 22.27 13.35 0.67
C TYR A 557 21.47 14.54 0.10
N PRO A 558 21.70 14.92 -1.17
CA PRO A 558 20.90 15.96 -1.82
C PRO A 558 19.42 15.57 -1.91
N GLN A 559 18.53 16.53 -1.72
CA GLN A 559 17.08 16.36 -1.82
C GLN A 559 16.64 15.68 -3.13
N GLU A 560 17.29 15.99 -4.26
CA GLU A 560 16.99 15.37 -5.55
C GLU A 560 17.26 13.86 -5.56
N PHE A 561 18.28 13.41 -4.83
CA PHE A 561 18.57 11.98 -4.69
C PHE A 561 17.50 11.31 -3.83
N LEU A 562 17.15 11.91 -2.68
CA LEU A 562 16.09 11.39 -1.80
C LEU A 562 14.76 11.24 -2.55
N ASN A 563 14.40 12.23 -3.36
CA ASN A 563 13.18 12.24 -4.17
C ASN A 563 13.14 11.13 -5.22
N THR A 564 14.29 10.56 -5.61
CA THR A 564 14.37 9.41 -6.54
C THR A 564 14.22 8.05 -5.85
N VAL A 565 14.40 8.00 -4.52
CA VAL A 565 14.25 6.75 -3.76
C VAL A 565 12.77 6.33 -3.77
N SER A 566 12.54 5.10 -4.24
CA SER A 566 11.21 4.49 -4.30
C SER A 566 11.30 3.09 -3.70
N ALA A 567 10.65 2.90 -2.54
CA ALA A 567 10.56 1.60 -1.87
C ALA A 567 9.11 1.11 -1.88
N SER A 568 8.91 -0.22 -1.83
CA SER A 568 7.59 -0.86 -2.05
C SER A 568 6.48 -0.41 -1.10
N ASN A 569 6.81 -0.02 0.14
CA ASN A 569 5.87 0.44 1.16
C ASN A 569 5.93 1.96 1.41
N MET A 570 6.58 2.70 0.51
CA MET A 570 6.66 4.16 0.56
C MET A 570 5.79 4.76 -0.54
N PRO A 571 5.03 5.82 -0.24
CA PRO A 571 4.33 6.57 -1.28
C PRO A 571 5.33 7.23 -2.23
N PRO A 572 4.90 7.52 -3.48
CA PRO A 572 5.75 8.20 -4.44
C PRO A 572 6.06 9.63 -3.95
N HIS A 573 7.25 10.13 -4.29
CA HIS A 573 7.60 11.53 -4.01
C HIS A 573 6.59 12.47 -4.69
N LYS A 574 6.37 12.28 -5.99
CA LYS A 574 5.33 12.98 -6.76
C LYS A 574 4.07 12.13 -6.81
N LEU A 575 3.02 12.53 -6.09
CA LEU A 575 1.71 11.90 -6.11
C LEU A 575 0.72 12.75 -6.92
N SER A 576 0.37 12.27 -8.11
CA SER A 576 -0.62 12.90 -8.99
C SER A 576 -2.00 12.26 -8.80
N LEU A 577 -3.04 13.06 -8.60
CA LEU A 577 -4.41 12.60 -8.33
C LEU A 577 -5.43 13.41 -9.12
N LYS A 578 -6.57 12.78 -9.43
CA LYS A 578 -7.77 13.40 -10.01
C LYS A 578 -8.99 12.98 -9.20
N LYS A 579 -9.99 13.86 -9.07
CA LYS A 579 -11.21 13.58 -8.29
C LYS A 579 -11.92 12.35 -8.86
N GLY A 580 -12.26 11.39 -8.00
CA GLY A 580 -12.87 10.12 -8.38
C GLY A 580 -11.87 9.00 -8.72
N ALA A 581 -10.56 9.28 -8.78
CA ALA A 581 -9.58 8.26 -9.08
C ALA A 581 -9.52 7.19 -7.95
N PRO A 582 -9.42 5.89 -8.31
CA PRO A 582 -9.19 4.82 -7.35
C PRO A 582 -7.75 4.90 -6.81
N ILE A 583 -7.63 4.82 -5.49
CA ILE A 583 -6.37 4.83 -4.74
C ILE A 583 -6.26 3.57 -3.87
N MET A 584 -5.08 3.27 -3.37
CA MET A 584 -4.80 2.15 -2.47
C MET A 584 -3.98 2.64 -1.29
N LEU A 585 -4.43 2.27 -0.09
CA LEU A 585 -3.74 2.58 1.16
C LEU A 585 -2.48 1.71 1.31
N LEU A 586 -1.38 2.30 1.77
CA LEU A 586 -0.06 1.66 1.91
C LEU A 586 0.29 1.30 3.35
N ARG A 587 -0.54 1.70 4.33
CA ARG A 587 -0.32 1.45 5.76
C ARG A 587 -1.60 0.99 6.45
N ASN A 588 -1.42 0.26 7.54
CA ASN A 588 -2.51 -0.04 8.46
C ASN A 588 -2.77 1.23 9.27
N LEU A 589 -3.94 1.86 9.09
CA LEU A 589 -4.34 3.01 9.90
C LEU A 589 -5.36 2.58 10.94
N ASN A 590 -6.41 1.89 10.51
CA ASN A 590 -7.45 1.32 11.36
C ASN A 590 -8.02 0.04 10.71
N PRO A 591 -7.29 -1.10 10.79
CA PRO A 591 -7.69 -2.35 10.16
C PRO A 591 -9.11 -2.83 10.50
N LEU A 592 -9.53 -2.68 11.77
CA LEU A 592 -10.88 -3.05 12.21
C LEU A 592 -12.00 -2.22 11.57
N SER A 593 -11.66 -1.07 10.99
CA SER A 593 -12.58 -0.22 10.20
C SER A 593 -12.33 -0.30 8.70
N GLY A 594 -11.58 -1.30 8.23
CA GLY A 594 -11.30 -1.51 6.80
C GLY A 594 -10.15 -0.66 6.24
N LEU A 595 -9.41 0.07 7.08
CA LEU A 595 -8.25 0.88 6.66
C LEU A 595 -6.93 0.14 6.90
N CYS A 596 -6.65 -0.82 6.04
CA CYS A 596 -5.43 -1.64 6.06
C CYS A 596 -4.58 -1.44 4.80
N ASN A 597 -3.31 -1.86 4.85
CA ASN A 597 -2.44 -1.87 3.68
C ASN A 597 -3.07 -2.74 2.57
N GLY A 598 -3.32 -2.11 1.42
CA GLY A 598 -3.96 -2.71 0.27
C GLY A 598 -5.45 -2.40 0.14
N SER A 599 -6.08 -1.76 1.14
CA SER A 599 -7.47 -1.29 0.99
C SER A 599 -7.58 -0.33 -0.19
N ARG A 600 -8.51 -0.62 -1.11
CA ARG A 600 -8.83 0.27 -2.23
C ARG A 600 -9.88 1.29 -1.80
N LEU A 601 -9.68 2.53 -2.20
CA LEU A 601 -10.55 3.66 -1.88
C LEU A 601 -10.84 4.46 -3.14
N ILE A 602 -11.94 5.20 -3.17
CA ILE A 602 -12.19 6.24 -4.19
C ILE A 602 -11.94 7.60 -3.57
N CYS A 603 -11.22 8.44 -4.29
CA CYS A 603 -10.95 9.77 -3.80
C CYS A 603 -12.09 10.76 -4.09
N ARG A 604 -12.58 11.45 -3.05
CA ARG A 604 -13.75 12.34 -3.12
C ARG A 604 -13.37 13.81 -3.15
N HIS A 605 -12.48 14.20 -2.24
CA HIS A 605 -12.00 15.57 -2.13
C HIS A 605 -10.53 15.58 -1.71
N PHE A 606 -9.81 16.62 -2.12
CA PHE A 606 -8.42 16.81 -1.71
C PHE A 606 -8.20 18.26 -1.31
N SER A 607 -7.57 18.45 -0.16
CA SER A 607 -6.98 19.72 0.27
C SER A 607 -5.46 19.59 0.31
N LYS A 608 -4.75 20.62 0.80
CA LYS A 608 -3.28 20.59 0.90
C LYS A 608 -2.78 19.46 1.82
N ASN A 609 -3.49 19.22 2.92
CA ASN A 609 -3.05 18.33 4.01
C ASN A 609 -4.02 17.18 4.31
N LEU A 610 -5.19 17.14 3.65
CA LEU A 610 -6.23 16.16 3.86
C LEU A 610 -6.72 15.57 2.54
N ILE A 611 -6.92 14.25 2.52
CA ILE A 611 -7.68 13.57 1.49
C ILE A 611 -8.94 12.99 2.13
N GLU A 612 -10.10 13.35 1.58
CA GLU A 612 -11.36 12.64 1.84
C GLU A 612 -11.49 11.53 0.79
N ALA A 613 -11.63 10.31 1.27
CA ALA A 613 -11.82 9.14 0.44
C ALA A 613 -12.92 8.25 1.00
N GLU A 614 -13.27 7.22 0.26
CA GLU A 614 -14.32 6.29 0.65
C GLU A 614 -13.91 4.87 0.34
N ILE A 615 -14.21 3.94 1.24
CA ILE A 615 -13.80 2.55 1.10
C ILE A 615 -14.54 1.88 -0.06
N LEU A 616 -13.79 1.29 -0.99
CA LEU A 616 -14.33 0.71 -2.22
C LEU A 616 -14.78 -0.75 -2.04
N THR A 617 -14.13 -1.50 -1.15
CA THR A 617 -14.25 -2.97 -1.08
C THR A 617 -14.47 -3.46 0.36
N GLY A 618 -15.12 -4.61 0.53
CA GLY A 618 -15.26 -5.30 1.82
C GLY A 618 -16.43 -4.82 2.68
N GLN A 619 -16.45 -5.23 3.96
CA GLN A 619 -17.57 -4.99 4.88
C GLN A 619 -17.82 -3.50 5.18
N HIS A 620 -16.82 -2.65 4.98
CA HIS A 620 -16.89 -1.21 5.20
C HIS A 620 -17.07 -0.40 3.92
N LYS A 621 -17.46 -1.04 2.80
CA LYS A 621 -17.71 -0.37 1.52
C LYS A 621 -18.68 0.81 1.73
N GLY A 622 -18.34 1.95 1.16
CA GLY A 622 -19.12 3.19 1.26
C GLY A 622 -18.79 4.06 2.47
N LYS A 623 -17.96 3.59 3.41
CA LYS A 623 -17.61 4.38 4.60
C LYS A 623 -16.65 5.52 4.22
N PRO A 624 -16.99 6.80 4.51
CA PRO A 624 -16.09 7.93 4.28
C PRO A 624 -14.94 7.92 5.30
N VAL A 625 -13.75 8.31 4.85
CA VAL A 625 -12.51 8.29 5.61
C VAL A 625 -11.63 9.48 5.29
N PHE A 626 -10.84 9.88 6.27
CA PHE A 626 -9.89 10.98 6.16
C PHE A 626 -8.46 10.47 6.21
N LEU A 627 -7.64 10.87 5.25
CA LEU A 627 -6.24 10.47 5.14
C LEU A 627 -5.34 11.70 5.24
N PRO A 628 -4.53 11.82 6.30
CA PRO A 628 -3.53 12.87 6.41
C PRO A 628 -2.23 12.48 5.71
N ARG A 629 -1.34 13.45 5.52
CA ARG A 629 0.08 13.16 5.25
C ARG A 629 0.75 12.65 6.53
N ILE A 630 1.39 11.49 6.46
CA ILE A 630 2.11 10.90 7.59
C ILE A 630 3.59 10.72 7.24
N PRO A 631 4.52 10.87 8.20
CA PRO A 631 5.92 10.50 8.00
C PRO A 631 6.06 8.97 7.96
N LEU A 632 6.73 8.46 6.93
CA LEU A 632 6.98 7.04 6.74
C LEU A 632 8.48 6.81 6.62
N LYS A 633 9.00 5.89 7.44
CA LYS A 633 10.38 5.44 7.36
C LYS A 633 10.50 4.27 6.39
N ASN A 634 11.62 4.17 5.68
CA ASN A 634 12.00 3.01 4.86
C ASN A 634 12.47 1.83 5.73
N THR A 635 11.72 1.48 6.77
CA THR A 635 12.01 0.33 7.62
C THR A 635 11.80 -0.97 6.82
N GLY A 636 12.90 -1.62 6.42
CA GLY A 636 12.88 -2.93 5.77
C GLY A 636 13.77 -3.08 4.53
N ASP A 637 14.34 -1.99 4.01
CA ASP A 637 15.32 -2.07 2.92
C ASP A 637 16.73 -1.98 3.50
N GLN A 638 17.26 -3.14 3.93
CA GLN A 638 18.58 -3.27 4.59
C GLN A 638 19.77 -2.81 3.73
N HIS A 639 19.52 -2.38 2.48
CA HIS A 639 20.55 -1.98 1.51
C HIS A 639 20.80 -0.47 1.45
N MET A 640 19.97 0.35 2.08
CA MET A 640 20.20 1.80 2.13
C MET A 640 21.11 2.15 3.32
N PRO A 641 22.22 2.88 3.10
CA PRO A 641 23.14 3.25 4.18
C PRO A 641 22.59 4.35 5.12
N PHE A 642 21.32 4.72 4.95
CA PHE A 642 20.64 5.75 5.72
C PHE A 642 19.15 5.43 5.84
N GLU A 643 18.52 6.00 6.87
CA GLU A 643 17.08 5.91 7.08
C GLU A 643 16.39 7.16 6.49
N LEU A 644 15.58 6.95 5.46
CA LEU A 644 14.77 7.97 4.81
C LEU A 644 13.41 8.04 5.49
N THR A 645 13.07 9.22 6.00
CA THR A 645 11.71 9.59 6.39
C THR A 645 11.05 10.38 5.25
N ARG A 646 9.96 9.86 4.69
CA ARG A 646 9.12 10.54 3.69
C ARG A 646 7.77 10.90 4.31
N LYS A 647 7.44 12.17 4.42
CA LYS A 647 6.10 12.64 4.78
C LYS A 647 5.25 12.87 3.55
N GLN A 648 4.21 12.05 3.40
CA GLN A 648 3.28 12.08 2.26
C GLN A 648 1.98 11.38 2.64
N PHE A 649 0.92 11.56 1.85
CA PHE A 649 -0.28 10.72 1.98
C PHE A 649 0.10 9.24 1.79
N PRO A 650 -0.33 8.32 2.67
CA PRO A 650 0.10 6.93 2.64
C PRO A 650 -0.66 6.13 1.57
N ILE A 651 -0.70 6.63 0.34
CA ILE A 651 -1.49 6.09 -0.77
C ILE A 651 -0.69 6.03 -2.07
N ARG A 652 -1.21 5.25 -3.01
CA ARG A 652 -0.85 5.29 -4.45
C ARG A 652 -2.11 5.09 -5.30
N LEU A 653 -2.04 5.37 -6.59
CA LEU A 653 -3.11 5.03 -7.55
C LEU A 653 -3.36 3.52 -7.59
N SER A 654 -4.60 3.12 -7.87
CA SER A 654 -5.02 1.72 -7.85
C SER A 654 -5.86 1.28 -9.06
N PHE A 655 -5.64 1.91 -10.23
CA PHE A 655 -6.11 1.35 -11.52
C PHE A 655 -5.36 0.05 -11.84
N ALA A 656 -4.05 0.06 -11.60
CA ALA A 656 -3.17 -1.08 -11.73
C ALA A 656 -2.57 -1.50 -10.38
N LEU A 657 -2.42 -2.80 -10.18
CA LEU A 657 -1.87 -3.42 -8.97
C LEU A 657 -0.77 -4.42 -9.35
N THR A 658 0.15 -4.69 -8.42
CA THR A 658 1.02 -5.84 -8.59
C THR A 658 0.23 -7.12 -8.41
N ILE A 659 0.59 -8.18 -9.13
CA ILE A 659 -0.05 -9.49 -9.00
C ILE A 659 -0.06 -9.94 -7.53
N ASN A 660 1.07 -9.78 -6.83
CA ASN A 660 1.19 -10.13 -5.40
C ASN A 660 0.19 -9.39 -4.51
N LYS A 661 -0.12 -8.12 -4.80
CA LYS A 661 -1.12 -7.35 -4.02
C LYS A 661 -2.56 -7.71 -4.37
N SER A 662 -2.80 -8.35 -5.52
CA SER A 662 -4.12 -8.80 -5.95
C SER A 662 -4.55 -10.15 -5.36
N GLN A 663 -3.61 -10.93 -4.80
CA GLN A 663 -3.81 -12.32 -4.37
C GLN A 663 -5.03 -12.54 -3.46
N VAL A 664 -5.34 -11.57 -2.62
CA VAL A 664 -6.44 -11.63 -1.63
C VAL A 664 -7.67 -10.81 -2.05
N GLN A 665 -7.73 -10.39 -3.31
CA GLN A 665 -8.84 -9.61 -3.88
C GLN A 665 -9.62 -10.42 -4.92
N THR A 666 -10.92 -10.14 -5.05
CA THR A 666 -11.74 -10.66 -6.16
C THR A 666 -11.95 -9.54 -7.16
N ILE A 667 -11.56 -9.75 -8.41
CA ILE A 667 -11.61 -8.70 -9.46
C ILE A 667 -12.25 -9.34 -10.68
N GLN A 668 -13.45 -8.88 -11.05
CA GLN A 668 -14.24 -9.53 -12.10
C GLN A 668 -13.61 -9.40 -13.48
N HIS A 669 -13.11 -8.22 -13.83
CA HIS A 669 -12.44 -7.92 -15.10
C HIS A 669 -10.97 -7.59 -14.88
N VAL A 670 -10.09 -8.36 -15.51
CA VAL A 670 -8.66 -8.33 -15.23
C VAL A 670 -7.89 -8.11 -16.53
N GLY A 671 -7.10 -7.05 -16.58
CA GLY A 671 -6.11 -6.86 -17.64
C GLY A 671 -4.73 -7.20 -17.16
N LEU A 672 -4.11 -8.24 -17.70
CA LEU A 672 -2.77 -8.66 -17.36
C LEU A 672 -1.77 -8.08 -18.35
N TYR A 673 -0.90 -7.19 -17.87
CA TYR A 673 0.20 -6.63 -18.65
C TYR A 673 1.50 -7.33 -18.26
N LEU A 674 2.11 -8.05 -19.20
CA LEU A 674 3.35 -8.80 -19.02
C LEU A 674 4.42 -8.25 -19.97
N PRO A 675 5.03 -7.10 -19.67
CA PRO A 675 6.18 -6.62 -20.44
C PRO A 675 7.42 -7.52 -20.26
N SER A 676 7.46 -8.22 -19.12
CA SER A 676 8.34 -9.35 -18.84
C SER A 676 7.52 -10.50 -18.27
N PRO A 677 7.98 -11.76 -18.39
CA PRO A 677 7.32 -12.91 -17.78
C PRO A 677 7.23 -12.79 -16.25
N VAL A 678 6.33 -13.59 -15.66
CA VAL A 678 6.28 -13.78 -14.20
C VAL A 678 7.56 -14.41 -13.68
N PHE A 679 7.90 -14.17 -12.41
CA PHE A 679 9.23 -14.52 -11.87
C PHE A 679 9.19 -15.39 -10.61
N THR A 680 8.01 -15.78 -10.11
CA THR A 680 7.88 -16.61 -8.91
C THR A 680 6.70 -17.58 -8.98
N HIS A 681 6.74 -18.59 -8.11
CA HIS A 681 5.70 -19.61 -7.96
C HIS A 681 4.31 -19.03 -7.86
N GLY A 682 3.38 -19.59 -8.64
CA GLY A 682 1.95 -19.29 -8.52
C GLY A 682 1.55 -17.89 -8.97
N GLN A 683 2.48 -17.05 -9.43
CA GLN A 683 2.19 -15.65 -9.77
C GLN A 683 1.23 -15.56 -10.97
N LEU A 684 1.46 -16.33 -12.05
CA LEU A 684 0.54 -16.36 -13.18
C LEU A 684 -0.83 -16.93 -12.79
N TYR A 685 -0.84 -18.01 -11.99
CA TYR A 685 -2.06 -18.61 -11.46
C TYR A 685 -2.88 -17.57 -10.68
N VAL A 686 -2.26 -16.84 -9.75
CA VAL A 686 -2.93 -15.78 -8.98
C VAL A 686 -3.56 -14.74 -9.90
N ALA A 687 -2.82 -14.26 -10.91
CA ALA A 687 -3.29 -13.22 -11.82
C ALA A 687 -4.53 -13.66 -12.60
N LEU A 688 -4.50 -14.86 -13.18
CA LEU A 688 -5.60 -15.39 -13.98
C LEU A 688 -6.80 -15.81 -13.10
N SER A 689 -6.55 -16.34 -11.90
CA SER A 689 -7.61 -16.83 -11.00
C SER A 689 -8.43 -15.70 -10.36
N ARG A 690 -8.09 -14.43 -10.63
CA ARG A 690 -8.88 -13.28 -10.16
C ARG A 690 -10.18 -13.14 -10.94
N GLY A 691 -10.14 -13.39 -12.26
CA GLY A 691 -11.30 -13.29 -13.14
C GLY A 691 -12.34 -14.38 -12.90
N ILE A 692 -13.57 -14.11 -13.32
CA ILE A 692 -14.71 -15.04 -13.20
C ILE A 692 -14.81 -15.96 -14.43
N THR A 693 -14.54 -15.40 -15.62
CA THR A 693 -14.60 -16.11 -16.91
C THR A 693 -13.41 -15.75 -17.77
N SER A 694 -13.08 -16.59 -18.74
CA SER A 694 -12.03 -16.30 -19.73
C SER A 694 -12.31 -15.00 -20.51
N ALA A 695 -13.58 -14.69 -20.80
CA ALA A 695 -13.98 -13.48 -21.52
C ALA A 695 -13.63 -12.17 -20.78
N ASN A 696 -13.60 -12.21 -19.44
CA ASN A 696 -13.30 -11.06 -18.60
C ASN A 696 -11.81 -10.84 -18.36
N ILE A 697 -10.95 -11.70 -18.92
CA ILE A 697 -9.50 -11.61 -18.81
C ILE A 697 -8.93 -11.19 -20.15
N LYS A 698 -8.07 -10.18 -20.10
CA LYS A 698 -7.28 -9.74 -21.26
C LYS A 698 -5.81 -9.73 -20.91
N VAL A 699 -5.00 -10.39 -21.72
CA VAL A 699 -3.57 -10.55 -21.51
C VAL A 699 -2.80 -9.90 -22.65
N LEU A 700 -1.91 -8.97 -22.29
CA LEU A 700 -0.97 -8.32 -23.19
C LEU A 700 0.45 -8.70 -22.77
N ALA A 701 1.07 -9.63 -23.50
CA ALA A 701 2.41 -10.13 -23.20
C ALA A 701 3.43 -9.71 -24.27
N LYS A 702 4.50 -9.05 -23.84
CA LYS A 702 5.65 -8.70 -24.66
C LYS A 702 6.61 -9.88 -24.72
N ASN A 703 7.26 -10.08 -25.87
CA ASN A 703 8.19 -11.20 -26.10
C ASN A 703 7.56 -12.58 -25.91
N SER A 704 6.34 -12.72 -26.44
CA SER A 704 5.48 -13.88 -26.24
C SER A 704 5.53 -14.87 -27.40
N ALA A 705 6.50 -14.78 -28.30
CA ALA A 705 6.62 -15.68 -29.45
C ALA A 705 7.55 -16.85 -29.12
N VAL A 706 7.14 -18.07 -29.49
CA VAL A 706 7.98 -19.27 -29.43
C VAL A 706 8.37 -19.66 -30.87
N PRO A 707 9.66 -19.85 -31.18
CA PRO A 707 10.08 -20.27 -32.52
C PRO A 707 9.35 -21.53 -32.98
N GLY A 708 8.85 -21.52 -34.23
CA GLY A 708 8.11 -22.64 -34.82
C GLY A 708 6.65 -22.80 -34.36
N HIS A 709 6.14 -21.91 -33.49
CA HIS A 709 4.79 -22.00 -32.95
C HIS A 709 4.03 -20.68 -33.10
N SER A 710 2.80 -20.73 -33.62
CA SER A 710 1.89 -19.58 -33.63
C SER A 710 1.25 -19.37 -32.26
N GLY A 711 1.01 -18.12 -31.86
CA GLY A 711 0.28 -17.79 -30.63
C GLY A 711 1.05 -16.90 -29.67
N THR A 712 0.49 -16.70 -28.48
CA THR A 712 1.07 -15.89 -27.40
C THR A 712 1.42 -16.80 -26.23
N TYR A 713 2.67 -16.72 -25.80
CA TYR A 713 3.25 -17.58 -24.78
C TYR A 713 3.79 -16.76 -23.60
N THR A 714 3.83 -17.37 -22.42
CA THR A 714 4.44 -16.78 -21.22
C THR A 714 4.95 -17.87 -20.28
N GLN A 715 5.86 -17.54 -19.37
CA GLN A 715 6.35 -18.49 -18.36
C GLN A 715 5.27 -18.82 -17.33
N ASN A 716 5.23 -20.08 -16.89
CA ASN A 716 4.48 -20.51 -15.71
C ASN A 716 5.45 -21.15 -14.71
N ILE A 717 5.62 -20.55 -13.54
CA ILE A 717 6.55 -21.02 -12.51
C ILE A 717 5.74 -21.73 -11.43
N VAL A 718 6.05 -23.01 -11.21
CA VAL A 718 5.39 -23.86 -10.21
C VAL A 718 6.42 -24.66 -9.42
N TYR A 719 6.45 -24.47 -8.10
CA TYR A 719 7.29 -25.21 -7.15
C TYR A 719 6.60 -26.54 -6.80
N LYS A 720 6.88 -27.57 -7.60
CA LYS A 720 6.30 -28.91 -7.43
C LYS A 720 6.57 -29.50 -6.04
N ASP A 721 7.71 -29.19 -5.43
CA ASP A 721 8.09 -29.66 -4.10
C ASP A 721 7.12 -29.22 -2.99
N ILE A 722 6.54 -28.01 -3.10
CA ILE A 722 5.52 -27.55 -2.15
C ILE A 722 4.26 -28.38 -2.34
N LEU A 723 3.81 -28.53 -3.58
CA LEU A 723 2.57 -29.24 -3.92
C LEU A 723 2.67 -30.74 -3.57
N SER A 724 3.82 -31.38 -3.80
CA SER A 724 4.02 -32.78 -3.44
C SER A 724 3.96 -33.00 -1.94
N LYS A 725 4.52 -32.09 -1.13
CA LYS A 725 4.46 -32.18 0.34
C LYS A 725 3.05 -32.05 0.90
N VAL A 726 2.16 -31.34 0.21
CA VAL A 726 0.73 -31.30 0.56
C VAL A 726 0.05 -32.65 0.28
N ASN A 727 0.41 -33.31 -0.83
CA ASN A 727 -0.26 -34.53 -1.28
C ASN A 727 0.23 -35.83 -0.60
N ILE A 728 1.44 -35.85 -0.03
CA ILE A 728 2.04 -37.07 0.57
C ILE A 728 1.25 -37.59 1.79
N GLU A 729 0.44 -36.76 2.46
CA GLU A 729 -0.25 -37.13 3.70
C GLU A 729 -1.71 -37.55 3.54
N VAL A 730 -2.26 -37.56 2.32
CA VAL A 730 -3.61 -38.12 2.02
C VAL A 730 -3.66 -39.66 2.21
N HIS A 731 -2.52 -40.30 2.48
CA HIS A 731 -2.37 -41.77 2.53
C HIS A 731 -1.94 -42.34 3.90
N ARG A 732 -2.12 -41.61 5.01
CA ARG A 732 -2.05 -42.24 6.34
C ARG A 732 -3.48 -42.53 6.83
N PRO A 733 -3.81 -43.82 7.10
CA PRO A 733 -5.16 -44.24 7.48
C PRO A 733 -5.64 -43.64 8.80
#